data_AF-A0A2D6HDB6-F1
#
_entry.id   AF-A0A2D6HDB6-F1
#
_cell.length_a   1.000
_cell.length_b   1.000
_cell.length_c   1.000
_cell.angle_alpha   90.00
_cell.angle_beta   90.00
_cell.angle_gamma   90.00
#
_symmetry.space_group_name_H-M   'P 1'
#
loop_
_entity.id
_entity.type
_entity.pdbx_description
1 polymer ?
#
loop_
_entity_poly.entity_id
_entity_poly.type
_entity_poly.pdbx_seq_one_letter_code
_entity_poly.pdbx_strand_id
1 'polypeptide(L)'
;MMFPRSKQDTNGNTNDMMQTHRALWTTSAAALGTGLLAIGCSGGSLDADEAAAGLFTLQSVSVAEGQTWQINRPITFTFSHAVDFDSVNMNTISIAQVSGGPAVGTYTVDPADPRKVTFQPTCPTAGDFSDAGLIPGGIDYRISVPEDGNGAGTVLSAGGSVLRDGHTMSFFTPVSEILTDLFLDPQTGPPAPLEGYVDADGIVQGTRLETGGGSAILPFVIDPTGEGNLGVFEIPLNLYSDTESRVEVLVEVNQPVSPTDENISQDRLQIQFEEATGSWVTFPTRVSLDANCTETGAVLRLTPLGVLPQNRNLRVIVKPEFEDLVGDRNILPLEDFAVMKSSTFTEGGEAVDYADDFFEDFVLSGGDVGSFEDVEATFDTPRAEWGEISPGVYGVRPSFDFDGTGGPGGDFDWHIPSNQTVILDTTSTLIIGGPGGVPTATQLVINGIVNIRDLYIPENSVLKVQGPNPAVLLCAGEVRIEGELDISGNNAKPVFTLNTPFQPEPGASGNGGGGAGGTGSYLTNQVTPRGGNGFGAFDTPGAGGQGGESGWNSNTGNYGQFRGAAGGGGGTLGLDVVLADGCNDQMTLGLDAENGFAGHPSANAATRPGETLPWGGFAADRPFTDINGTGDDFWGTMRKDFGTEDEELVEGELIQPWPASGGGAGGDATRATEYPPSELLNSDQDKGCGGGGGSGALTVLALGKISMGINGKITARGGHGSGGENTNYVNRIGGGSGGGAGGHIILQTAQHIDLSELPQNGNPNAAPSILARGGQGGAGYNNAGGADDNELTPQADAHHTGGGGDNPFEEPLPPQCAVQTGIVVSAGGDGGPGLIQFHVGTLPDDVIGPSDDSGLVRDAVKPAPVGYDIGTGSGDADWVNQLLPIFGRLSKAQSKWIPLGGASINPDDPNDPDPIQFLFEGTDPATGLVESTEEVVENLPAILAPAAAVESEGLPDIGADGRTMLLDAAELALGDEVYRRNPNLFRLFRLRVGSEDHDVTAASYDEQANVLSLTVSGSDLPTSGQVEVFPRYFAVSTNGVADAMPDSSTVLVSFQATGANSLGDPDESAIFPGTSAWSTDIGALSGAPGNTDFRFFRFQLSFDILADNSDLSFNTPRPVIDFLRIPFRF
;
A
#
# COMPACT_ATOMS: atom_id res chain seq x y z
N MET A 1 -22.18 16.39 -15.17
CA MET A 1 -23.15 16.57 -16.28
C MET A 1 -23.29 15.22 -16.97
N MET A 2 -24.52 14.75 -17.23
CA MET A 2 -24.87 13.42 -17.79
C MET A 2 -24.24 13.11 -19.17
N PHE A 3 -23.67 11.90 -19.30
CA PHE A 3 -23.71 10.82 -20.34
C PHE A 3 -24.31 11.08 -21.76
N PRO A 4 -24.16 10.20 -22.81
CA PRO A 4 -23.62 8.82 -22.85
C PRO A 4 -22.79 8.35 -24.11
N ARG A 5 -22.16 7.17 -23.94
CA ARG A 5 -21.95 5.97 -24.83
C ARG A 5 -22.17 6.02 -26.36
N SER A 6 -21.29 5.31 -27.10
CA SER A 6 -21.71 4.16 -27.94
C SER A 6 -20.58 3.14 -28.22
N LYS A 7 -20.93 1.84 -28.15
CA LYS A 7 -20.17 0.64 -28.54
C LYS A 7 -20.30 0.33 -30.05
N GLN A 8 -19.54 -0.71 -30.48
CA GLN A 8 -19.73 -1.64 -31.64
C GLN A 8 -18.97 -1.26 -32.91
N ASP A 9 -18.38 -2.16 -33.71
CA ASP A 9 -18.09 -3.60 -33.63
C ASP A 9 -17.22 -3.98 -34.87
N THR A 10 -16.54 -5.13 -34.80
CA THR A 10 -16.23 -6.08 -35.90
C THR A 10 -15.13 -5.85 -36.95
N ASN A 11 -14.10 -6.70 -36.81
CA ASN A 11 -13.40 -7.54 -37.80
C ASN A 11 -13.88 -7.53 -39.27
N GLY A 12 -12.90 -7.48 -40.20
CA GLY A 12 -13.16 -7.64 -41.64
C GLY A 12 -11.90 -7.75 -42.52
N ASN A 13 -11.16 -8.83 -42.34
CA ASN A 13 -10.21 -9.47 -43.26
C ASN A 13 -10.35 -9.15 -44.77
N THR A 14 -9.22 -8.88 -45.45
CA THR A 14 -8.62 -9.65 -46.57
C THR A 14 -7.92 -8.79 -47.64
N ASN A 15 -6.62 -9.05 -47.78
CA ASN A 15 -5.88 -9.32 -49.03
C ASN A 15 -6.63 -9.08 -50.35
N ASP A 16 -6.02 -8.36 -51.31
CA ASP A 16 -5.20 -9.09 -52.30
C ASP A 16 -4.40 -8.20 -53.27
N MET A 17 -3.27 -8.79 -53.68
CA MET A 17 -2.53 -8.65 -54.95
C MET A 17 -1.91 -7.29 -55.34
N MET A 18 -0.58 -7.15 -55.32
CA MET A 18 0.49 -7.82 -56.12
C MET A 18 0.93 -7.00 -57.34
N GLN A 19 2.24 -6.73 -57.35
CA GLN A 19 3.16 -6.78 -58.52
C GLN A 19 2.95 -5.70 -59.60
N THR A 20 3.96 -5.01 -60.16
CA THR A 20 5.41 -5.22 -60.21
C THR A 20 6.06 -4.01 -60.91
N HIS A 21 7.34 -3.80 -60.58
CA HIS A 21 8.45 -3.37 -61.45
C HIS A 21 8.55 -1.94 -62.04
N ARG A 22 9.63 -1.30 -61.57
CA ARG A 22 10.82 -0.80 -62.30
C ARG A 22 10.94 0.71 -62.57
N ALA A 23 12.01 1.20 -61.93
CA ALA A 23 13.11 1.98 -62.49
C ALA A 23 13.07 3.50 -62.28
N LEU A 24 14.13 3.92 -61.59
CA LEU A 24 14.70 5.26 -61.49
C LEU A 24 14.62 6.04 -62.81
N TRP A 25 14.45 7.36 -62.73
CA TRP A 25 15.53 8.36 -62.86
C TRP A 25 14.96 9.75 -62.51
N THR A 26 15.82 10.56 -61.91
CA THR A 26 15.71 11.94 -61.41
C THR A 26 15.14 12.97 -62.40
N THR A 27 14.40 13.99 -61.93
CA THR A 27 14.80 15.43 -61.87
C THR A 27 13.64 16.39 -61.49
N SER A 28 14.02 17.50 -60.90
CA SER A 28 13.28 18.65 -60.35
C SER A 28 12.43 19.47 -61.33
N ALA A 29 11.39 20.16 -60.80
CA ALA A 29 10.89 21.53 -61.12
C ALA A 29 9.39 21.61 -60.74
N ALA A 30 8.99 22.41 -59.74
CA ALA A 30 8.60 23.82 -59.83
C ALA A 30 7.35 24.10 -60.70
N ALA A 31 6.29 24.62 -60.06
CA ALA A 31 5.72 25.96 -60.30
C ALA A 31 4.18 26.06 -60.47
N LEU A 32 3.64 27.10 -59.82
CA LEU A 32 2.68 28.11 -60.32
C LEU A 32 1.16 27.87 -60.30
N GLY A 33 0.50 28.86 -59.67
CA GLY A 33 -0.73 29.52 -60.14
C GLY A 33 -1.86 29.53 -59.11
N THR A 34 -2.62 30.59 -58.84
CA THR A 34 -2.66 32.01 -59.26
C THR A 34 -3.78 32.66 -58.42
N GLY A 35 -3.63 33.92 -58.01
CA GLY A 35 -4.66 34.69 -57.28
C GLY A 35 -5.53 35.60 -58.16
N LEU A 36 -6.51 36.29 -57.53
CA LEU A 36 -7.16 37.58 -57.89
C LEU A 36 -8.16 37.94 -56.74
N LEU A 37 -7.96 38.98 -55.92
CA LEU A 37 -8.33 40.43 -56.04
C LEU A 37 -9.86 40.68 -56.21
N ALA A 38 -10.56 41.66 -55.63
CA ALA A 38 -10.41 42.73 -54.62
C ALA A 38 -11.76 43.53 -54.58
N ILE A 39 -11.93 44.47 -53.62
CA ILE A 39 -12.72 45.76 -53.59
C ILE A 39 -13.25 45.96 -52.14
N GLY A 40 -13.09 47.09 -51.43
CA GLY A 40 -12.63 48.42 -51.80
C GLY A 40 -12.47 49.38 -50.60
N CYS A 41 -11.87 50.55 -50.90
CA CYS A 41 -11.31 51.58 -50.00
C CYS A 41 -12.31 52.57 -49.39
N SER A 42 -11.93 53.19 -48.27
CA SER A 42 -11.82 54.66 -48.04
C SER A 42 -11.25 54.90 -46.62
N GLY A 43 -10.32 55.79 -46.27
CA GLY A 43 -9.58 56.86 -46.95
C GLY A 43 -9.10 57.85 -45.88
N GLY A 44 -7.80 58.14 -45.79
CA GLY A 44 -7.22 59.16 -44.90
C GLY A 44 -5.69 59.17 -45.00
N SER A 45 -5.12 60.32 -45.37
CA SER A 45 -3.77 60.52 -45.92
C SER A 45 -2.84 61.25 -44.94
N LEU A 46 -1.51 61.13 -45.20
CA LEU A 46 -0.33 61.86 -44.66
C LEU A 46 0.24 61.28 -43.35
N ASP A 47 1.53 61.01 -43.16
CA ASP A 47 2.77 61.36 -43.86
C ASP A 47 3.77 60.18 -43.83
N ALA A 48 4.63 60.10 -44.85
CA ALA A 48 5.71 59.14 -44.93
C ALA A 48 6.99 59.72 -44.31
N ASP A 49 7.49 59.10 -43.23
CA ASP A 49 8.92 58.88 -42.97
C ASP A 49 9.08 58.02 -41.69
N GLU A 50 8.94 56.69 -41.84
CA GLU A 50 9.72 55.66 -41.13
C GLU A 50 9.24 54.28 -41.61
N ALA A 51 9.98 53.66 -42.52
CA ALA A 51 9.82 52.26 -42.85
C ALA A 51 11.22 51.64 -42.92
N ALA A 52 11.64 50.99 -41.84
CA ALA A 52 12.49 49.78 -41.86
C ALA A 52 12.72 49.19 -40.45
N ALA A 53 11.69 49.02 -39.64
CA ALA A 53 11.64 47.94 -38.65
C ALA A 53 10.29 47.23 -38.88
N GLY A 54 10.33 45.95 -39.22
CA GLY A 54 9.10 45.19 -39.43
C GLY A 54 8.28 45.12 -38.13
N LEU A 55 7.01 44.78 -38.24
CA LEU A 55 6.20 44.49 -37.05
C LEU A 55 6.74 43.24 -36.33
N PHE A 56 6.77 43.25 -35.00
CA PHE A 56 7.15 42.08 -34.20
C PHE A 56 5.96 41.11 -34.12
N THR A 57 6.11 39.94 -34.75
CA THR A 57 5.04 38.93 -34.92
C THR A 57 5.62 37.53 -34.74
N LEU A 58 4.81 36.59 -34.26
CA LEU A 58 5.13 35.17 -34.26
C LEU A 58 4.95 34.62 -35.69
N GLN A 59 6.01 34.07 -36.27
CA GLN A 59 6.01 33.57 -37.64
C GLN A 59 5.56 32.12 -37.72
N SER A 60 5.97 31.29 -36.75
CA SER A 60 5.62 29.87 -36.71
C SER A 60 5.84 29.26 -35.33
N VAL A 61 5.09 28.19 -35.05
CA VAL A 61 5.32 27.23 -33.96
C VAL A 61 5.60 25.87 -34.61
N SER A 62 6.49 25.07 -34.04
CA SER A 62 6.83 23.75 -34.59
C SER A 62 5.68 22.74 -34.53
N VAL A 63 4.72 22.96 -33.63
CA VAL A 63 3.50 22.16 -33.44
C VAL A 63 2.38 22.70 -34.32
N ALA A 64 1.60 21.82 -34.95
CA ALA A 64 0.37 22.18 -35.67
C ALA A 64 -0.89 21.93 -34.83
N GLU A 65 -1.97 22.65 -35.14
CA GLU A 65 -3.27 22.49 -34.45
C GLU A 65 -3.77 21.04 -34.53
N GLY A 66 -4.10 20.46 -33.38
CA GLY A 66 -4.59 19.10 -33.23
C GLY A 66 -3.55 18.00 -33.49
N GLN A 67 -2.26 18.36 -33.58
CA GLN A 67 -1.19 17.39 -33.83
C GLN A 67 -0.94 16.52 -32.58
N THR A 68 -0.56 15.26 -32.78
CA THR A 68 0.03 14.43 -31.71
C THR A 68 1.52 14.75 -31.57
N TRP A 69 1.97 15.08 -30.36
CA TRP A 69 3.32 15.54 -30.06
C TRP A 69 3.97 14.67 -28.98
N GLN A 70 5.13 14.09 -29.29
CA GLN A 70 5.93 13.28 -28.36
C GLN A 70 6.31 14.09 -27.11
N ILE A 71 6.38 13.43 -25.97
CA ILE A 71 6.35 14.10 -24.67
C ILE A 71 7.66 14.80 -24.29
N ASN A 72 8.80 14.38 -24.87
CA ASN A 72 10.10 15.05 -24.71
C ASN A 72 10.46 15.96 -25.89
N ARG A 73 9.59 16.10 -26.90
CA ARG A 73 9.96 16.77 -28.15
C ARG A 73 9.93 18.30 -27.98
N PRO A 74 11.04 19.01 -28.25
CA PRO A 74 11.08 20.46 -28.09
C PRO A 74 10.08 21.20 -28.99
N ILE A 75 9.52 22.28 -28.46
CA ILE A 75 8.57 23.17 -29.15
C ILE A 75 9.27 24.49 -29.47
N THR A 76 9.44 24.80 -30.76
CA THR A 76 10.15 25.99 -31.21
C THR A 76 9.19 27.06 -31.72
N PHE A 77 9.34 28.27 -31.19
CA PHE A 77 8.64 29.49 -31.57
C PHE A 77 9.59 30.38 -32.38
N THR A 78 9.25 30.73 -33.61
CA THR A 78 10.07 31.60 -34.46
C THR A 78 9.38 32.95 -34.63
N PHE A 79 10.07 34.03 -34.24
CA PHE A 79 9.57 35.41 -34.32
C PHE A 79 10.18 36.19 -35.49
N SER A 80 9.56 37.31 -35.85
CA SER A 80 10.04 38.15 -36.95
C SER A 80 11.32 38.93 -36.63
N HIS A 81 11.64 39.12 -35.35
CA HIS A 81 12.84 39.82 -34.86
C HIS A 81 13.46 39.08 -33.67
N ALA A 82 14.70 39.43 -33.32
CA ALA A 82 15.38 38.84 -32.17
C ALA A 82 14.55 39.09 -30.90
N VAL A 83 14.43 38.07 -30.05
CA VAL A 83 13.62 38.10 -28.83
C VAL A 83 14.44 38.64 -27.68
N ASP A 84 13.84 39.46 -26.83
CA ASP A 84 14.37 39.78 -25.52
C ASP A 84 14.04 38.61 -24.57
N PHE A 85 15.05 37.78 -24.25
CA PHE A 85 14.81 36.55 -23.50
C PHE A 85 14.32 36.82 -22.06
N ASP A 86 14.63 37.98 -21.49
CA ASP A 86 14.14 38.38 -20.16
C ASP A 86 12.60 38.58 -20.14
N SER A 87 11.99 38.75 -21.31
CA SER A 87 10.53 38.83 -21.48
C SER A 87 9.85 37.46 -21.60
N VAL A 88 10.61 36.36 -21.72
CA VAL A 88 10.08 34.99 -21.89
C VAL A 88 9.88 34.32 -20.53
N ASN A 89 8.63 34.01 -20.21
CA ASN A 89 8.24 33.23 -19.04
C ASN A 89 6.87 32.59 -19.27
N MET A 90 6.37 31.82 -18.29
CA MET A 90 5.09 31.10 -18.40
C MET A 90 3.87 32.00 -18.62
N ASN A 91 3.96 33.32 -18.37
CA ASN A 91 2.86 34.26 -18.65
C ASN A 91 2.91 34.82 -20.08
N THR A 92 4.07 34.77 -20.75
CA THR A 92 4.26 35.33 -22.11
C THR A 92 4.34 34.24 -23.19
N ILE A 93 4.72 33.02 -22.82
CA ILE A 93 4.51 31.79 -23.58
C ILE A 93 4.00 30.75 -22.58
N SER A 94 2.71 30.42 -22.65
CA SER A 94 2.08 29.45 -21.76
C SER A 94 1.81 28.14 -22.50
N ILE A 95 2.13 27.02 -21.87
CA ILE A 95 1.75 25.68 -22.32
C ILE A 95 1.09 25.00 -21.14
N ALA A 96 -0.19 24.63 -21.28
CA ALA A 96 -0.96 24.03 -20.18
C ALA A 96 -2.02 23.09 -20.73
N GLN A 97 -2.33 22.04 -19.98
CA GLN A 97 -3.46 21.17 -20.22
C GLN A 97 -4.75 21.99 -20.28
N VAL A 98 -5.70 21.59 -21.14
CA VAL A 98 -7.02 22.23 -21.20
C VAL A 98 -7.79 22.07 -19.86
N SER A 99 -7.48 21.02 -19.10
CA SER A 99 -7.96 20.77 -17.73
C SER A 99 -7.34 21.69 -16.66
N GLY A 100 -6.27 22.43 -16.97
CA GLY A 100 -5.69 23.46 -16.11
C GLY A 100 -4.30 23.14 -15.51
N GLY A 101 -3.75 21.94 -15.71
CA GLY A 101 -2.37 21.63 -15.28
C GLY A 101 -1.32 22.29 -16.20
N PRO A 102 -0.28 22.97 -15.69
CA PRO A 102 0.78 23.52 -16.53
C PRO A 102 1.68 22.42 -17.10
N ALA A 103 2.28 22.65 -18.27
CA ALA A 103 3.42 21.86 -18.73
C ALA A 103 4.70 22.30 -17.99
N VAL A 104 5.60 21.35 -17.74
CA VAL A 104 6.88 21.62 -17.07
C VAL A 104 8.02 21.54 -18.08
N GLY A 105 8.95 22.48 -18.04
CA GLY A 105 10.08 22.52 -18.96
C GLY A 105 10.82 23.86 -18.92
N THR A 106 11.84 23.97 -19.77
CA THR A 106 12.77 25.10 -19.77
C THR A 106 12.72 25.83 -21.11
N TYR A 107 12.73 27.16 -21.07
CA TYR A 107 12.88 27.98 -22.26
C TYR A 107 14.35 28.27 -22.54
N THR A 108 14.75 28.26 -23.81
CA THR A 108 16.06 28.71 -24.26
C THR A 108 15.90 29.56 -25.53
N VAL A 109 16.86 30.46 -25.78
CA VAL A 109 16.97 31.20 -27.03
C VAL A 109 18.13 30.64 -27.84
N ASP A 110 17.92 30.40 -29.14
CA ASP A 110 18.96 29.89 -30.03
C ASP A 110 20.05 30.97 -30.21
N PRO A 111 21.31 30.72 -29.80
CA PRO A 111 22.38 31.70 -29.91
C PRO A 111 22.79 32.00 -31.36
N ALA A 112 22.52 31.08 -32.29
CA ALA A 112 22.78 31.25 -33.72
C ALA A 112 21.64 31.99 -34.45
N ASP A 113 20.41 31.89 -33.95
CA ASP A 113 19.25 32.65 -34.43
C ASP A 113 18.38 33.15 -33.26
N PRO A 114 18.66 34.34 -32.70
CA PRO A 114 17.99 34.85 -31.50
C PRO A 114 16.50 35.18 -31.70
N ARG A 115 15.95 34.89 -32.88
CA ARG A 115 14.52 34.95 -33.19
C ARG A 115 13.78 33.69 -32.78
N LYS A 116 14.49 32.62 -32.40
CA LYS A 116 13.91 31.33 -32.03
C LYS A 116 14.00 31.13 -30.52
N VAL A 117 12.84 30.87 -29.93
CA VAL A 117 12.72 30.45 -28.54
C VAL A 117 12.25 28.99 -28.56
N THR A 118 12.93 28.13 -27.83
CA THR A 118 12.57 26.72 -27.70
C THR A 118 12.11 26.43 -26.28
N PHE A 119 10.97 25.78 -26.15
CA PHE A 119 10.56 25.12 -24.92
C PHE A 119 10.99 23.65 -24.99
N GLN A 120 11.85 23.23 -24.08
CA GLN A 120 12.22 21.83 -23.90
C GLN A 120 11.38 21.26 -22.76
N PRO A 121 10.42 20.34 -23.03
CA PRO A 121 9.73 19.63 -21.96
C PRO A 121 10.74 18.87 -21.09
N THR A 122 10.50 18.87 -19.78
CA THR A 122 11.27 18.05 -18.85
C THR A 122 11.10 16.56 -19.20
N CYS A 123 12.20 15.83 -19.34
CA CYS A 123 12.11 14.38 -19.50
C CYS A 123 11.86 13.72 -18.15
N PRO A 124 11.08 12.63 -18.13
CA PRO A 124 10.79 11.94 -16.89
C PRO A 124 12.07 11.35 -16.29
N THR A 125 12.16 11.46 -14.97
CA THR A 125 13.11 10.75 -14.13
C THR A 125 12.44 9.61 -13.35
N ALA A 126 11.10 9.63 -13.25
CA ALA A 126 10.30 8.55 -12.70
C ALA A 126 9.88 7.53 -13.79
N GLY A 127 9.89 6.24 -13.43
CA GLY A 127 9.52 5.15 -14.34
C GLY A 127 8.07 5.15 -14.82
N ASP A 128 7.16 5.83 -14.09
CA ASP A 128 5.74 6.00 -14.45
C ASP A 128 5.45 7.26 -15.28
N PHE A 129 6.49 8.06 -15.55
CA PHE A 129 6.43 9.33 -16.27
C PHE A 129 5.55 10.40 -15.62
N SER A 130 5.22 10.27 -14.33
CA SER A 130 4.39 11.22 -13.59
C SER A 130 5.02 12.61 -13.49
N ASP A 131 6.35 12.69 -13.56
CA ASP A 131 7.16 13.90 -13.54
C ASP A 131 7.51 14.45 -14.93
N ALA A 132 6.98 13.85 -16.00
CA ALA A 132 7.23 14.30 -17.37
C ALA A 132 6.66 15.71 -17.61
N GLY A 133 7.39 16.51 -18.39
CA GLY A 133 6.98 17.87 -18.77
C GLY A 133 5.67 17.93 -19.57
N LEU A 134 5.41 16.89 -20.36
CA LEU A 134 4.13 16.63 -21.02
C LEU A 134 3.67 15.22 -20.64
N ILE A 135 2.54 15.11 -19.95
CA ILE A 135 2.01 13.81 -19.49
C ILE A 135 1.48 12.96 -20.67
N PRO A 136 1.85 11.66 -20.77
CA PRO A 136 1.37 10.75 -21.81
C PRO A 136 -0.13 10.41 -21.65
N GLY A 137 -0.74 9.74 -22.64
CA GLY A 137 -2.12 9.24 -22.54
C GLY A 137 -3.16 10.07 -23.29
N GLY A 138 -2.77 10.82 -24.34
CA GLY A 138 -3.73 11.57 -25.15
C GLY A 138 -4.18 12.89 -24.54
N ILE A 139 -3.37 13.47 -23.65
CA ILE A 139 -3.71 14.69 -22.93
C ILE A 139 -3.71 15.89 -23.89
N ASP A 140 -4.77 16.70 -23.81
CA ASP A 140 -4.95 17.91 -24.61
C ASP A 140 -4.23 19.10 -23.96
N TYR A 141 -3.21 19.63 -24.63
CA TYR A 141 -2.43 20.79 -24.24
C TYR A 141 -2.73 21.98 -25.14
N ARG A 142 -2.82 23.15 -24.53
CA ARG A 142 -3.00 24.43 -25.19
C ARG A 142 -1.77 25.31 -25.02
N ILE A 143 -1.26 25.80 -26.14
CA ILE A 143 -0.24 26.83 -26.22
C ILE A 143 -0.94 28.19 -26.30
N SER A 144 -0.48 29.18 -25.53
CA SER A 144 -0.96 30.56 -25.60
C SER A 144 0.20 31.55 -25.56
N VAL A 145 0.27 32.42 -26.56
CA VAL A 145 1.23 33.53 -26.66
C VAL A 145 0.41 34.82 -26.79
N PRO A 146 0.23 35.60 -25.71
CA PRO A 146 -0.64 36.77 -25.72
C PRO A 146 -0.03 37.95 -26.50
N GLU A 147 -0.88 38.74 -27.15
CA GLU A 147 -0.54 40.06 -27.70
C GLU A 147 -0.60 41.17 -26.65
N ASP A 148 -0.03 42.33 -26.98
CA ASP A 148 -0.14 43.54 -26.17
C ASP A 148 -1.59 44.03 -26.09
N GLY A 149 -2.22 43.90 -24.92
CA GLY A 149 -3.59 44.32 -24.66
C GLY A 149 -4.38 43.49 -23.64
N ASN A 150 -3.91 42.30 -23.26
CA ASN A 150 -4.64 41.36 -22.39
C ASN A 150 -4.27 41.41 -20.89
N GLY A 151 -3.44 42.35 -20.44
CA GLY A 151 -3.08 42.52 -19.01
C GLY A 151 -2.10 41.48 -18.45
N ALA A 152 -1.95 40.32 -19.11
CA ALA A 152 -0.77 39.46 -19.00
C ALA A 152 0.33 40.06 -19.90
N GLY A 153 1.58 40.14 -19.43
CA GLY A 153 2.69 40.64 -20.26
C GLY A 153 2.82 39.87 -21.59
N THR A 154 3.51 40.44 -22.57
CA THR A 154 3.77 39.79 -23.87
C THR A 154 5.27 39.61 -24.10
N VAL A 155 5.65 38.75 -25.04
CA VAL A 155 7.04 38.61 -25.48
C VAL A 155 7.48 39.91 -26.17
N LEU A 156 8.69 40.37 -25.86
CA LEU A 156 9.30 41.56 -26.45
C LEU A 156 10.40 41.17 -27.44
N SER A 157 10.61 42.02 -28.45
CA SER A 157 11.84 41.96 -29.23
C SER A 157 13.01 42.54 -28.43
N ALA A 158 14.24 42.17 -28.77
CA ALA A 158 15.46 42.75 -28.20
C ALA A 158 15.55 44.29 -28.41
N GLY A 159 14.75 44.85 -29.32
CA GLY A 159 14.59 46.29 -29.52
C GLY A 159 13.46 46.94 -28.71
N GLY A 160 12.77 46.17 -27.85
CA GLY A 160 11.66 46.61 -27.00
C GLY A 160 10.28 46.65 -27.67
N SER A 161 10.13 46.11 -28.89
CA SER A 161 8.83 46.07 -29.58
C SER A 161 7.95 44.94 -29.04
N VAL A 162 6.68 45.23 -28.79
CA VAL A 162 5.67 44.27 -28.32
C VAL A 162 5.14 43.35 -29.42
N LEU A 163 4.70 42.14 -29.05
CA LEU A 163 4.06 41.21 -29.98
C LEU A 163 2.67 41.74 -30.39
N ARG A 164 2.47 41.89 -31.70
CA ARG A 164 1.25 42.52 -32.23
C ARG A 164 0.04 41.58 -32.31
N ASP A 165 0.27 40.32 -32.71
CA ASP A 165 -0.79 39.35 -32.95
C ASP A 165 -0.56 38.14 -32.04
N GLY A 166 -1.54 37.83 -31.19
CA GLY A 166 -1.49 36.72 -30.26
C GLY A 166 -1.69 35.38 -30.97
N HIS A 167 -1.26 34.30 -30.34
CA HIS A 167 -1.42 32.95 -30.87
C HIS A 167 -1.98 32.01 -29.82
N THR A 168 -2.91 31.13 -30.21
CA THR A 168 -3.41 30.06 -29.35
C THR A 168 -3.70 28.85 -30.23
N MET A 169 -3.24 27.69 -29.78
CA MET A 169 -3.43 26.41 -30.47
C MET A 169 -3.44 25.24 -29.49
N SER A 170 -4.04 24.12 -29.89
CA SER A 170 -4.08 22.90 -29.07
C SER A 170 -3.40 21.72 -29.77
N PHE A 171 -2.88 20.78 -29.00
CA PHE A 171 -2.22 19.55 -29.46
C PHE A 171 -2.42 18.42 -28.43
N PHE A 172 -2.19 17.17 -28.83
CA PHE A 172 -2.36 16.01 -27.95
C PHE A 172 -1.02 15.31 -27.69
N THR A 173 -0.81 14.75 -26.51
CA THR A 173 0.25 13.74 -26.30
C THR A 173 -0.16 12.39 -26.91
N PRO A 174 0.75 11.45 -27.15
CA PRO A 174 0.39 10.15 -27.74
C PRO A 174 -0.41 9.28 -26.75
N VAL A 175 -1.27 8.41 -27.29
CA VAL A 175 -1.93 7.33 -26.54
C VAL A 175 -1.21 6.03 -26.90
N SER A 176 -0.10 5.75 -26.24
CA SER A 176 0.72 4.57 -26.47
C SER A 176 1.51 4.23 -25.20
N GLU A 177 1.85 2.96 -25.03
CA GLU A 177 2.81 2.47 -24.04
C GLU A 177 4.16 2.15 -24.70
N ILE A 178 4.26 2.30 -26.02
CA ILE A 178 5.49 2.04 -26.78
C ILE A 178 6.40 3.26 -26.69
N LEU A 179 7.62 3.08 -26.18
CA LEU A 179 8.58 4.17 -25.95
C LEU A 179 8.89 4.99 -27.22
N THR A 180 9.01 4.34 -28.38
CA THR A 180 9.26 5.03 -29.66
C THR A 180 8.11 5.92 -30.12
N ASP A 181 6.89 5.67 -29.65
CA ASP A 181 5.73 6.51 -29.94
C ASP A 181 5.64 7.69 -28.96
N LEU A 182 6.04 7.48 -27.71
CA LEU A 182 6.01 8.47 -26.64
C LEU A 182 7.14 9.50 -26.80
N PHE A 183 8.32 9.04 -27.17
CA PHE A 183 9.54 9.83 -27.14
C PHE A 183 10.16 10.05 -28.53
N LEU A 184 10.72 11.23 -28.71
CA LEU A 184 11.69 11.52 -29.76
C LEU A 184 13.06 11.03 -29.31
N ASP A 185 13.72 10.22 -30.13
CA ASP A 185 15.14 9.92 -30.00
C ASP A 185 15.97 11.10 -30.54
N PRO A 186 16.71 11.84 -29.69
CA PRO A 186 17.56 12.93 -30.13
C PRO A 186 18.90 12.46 -30.74
N GLN A 187 19.34 11.22 -30.44
CA GLN A 187 20.64 10.71 -30.84
C GLN A 187 20.61 9.21 -31.12
N THR A 188 20.59 8.85 -32.41
CA THR A 188 20.58 7.45 -32.82
C THR A 188 21.75 6.62 -32.28
N GLY A 189 21.45 5.43 -31.75
CA GLY A 189 22.41 4.47 -31.20
C GLY A 189 22.37 4.42 -29.67
N PRO A 190 23.15 3.53 -29.04
CA PRO A 190 23.04 3.29 -27.60
C PRO A 190 23.70 4.38 -26.74
N PRO A 191 23.30 4.52 -25.46
CA PRO A 191 23.92 5.48 -24.55
C PRO A 191 25.42 5.25 -24.40
N ALA A 192 26.21 6.32 -24.50
CA ALA A 192 27.65 6.27 -24.30
C ALA A 192 28.08 7.29 -23.22
N PRO A 193 28.89 6.88 -22.23
CA PRO A 193 29.46 7.79 -21.24
C PRO A 193 30.31 8.89 -21.88
N LEU A 194 30.22 10.09 -21.32
CA LEU A 194 31.02 11.25 -21.70
C LEU A 194 32.30 11.34 -20.87
N GLU A 195 33.41 11.68 -21.53
CA GLU A 195 34.67 11.98 -20.86
C GLU A 195 34.51 13.16 -19.88
N GLY A 196 35.11 13.03 -18.70
CA GLY A 196 35.16 14.09 -17.71
C GLY A 196 36.15 15.19 -18.09
N TYR A 197 35.77 16.45 -17.87
CA TYR A 197 36.67 17.59 -18.07
C TYR A 197 36.35 18.75 -17.12
N VAL A 198 37.28 19.71 -17.02
CA VAL A 198 37.05 20.98 -16.33
C VAL A 198 36.82 22.06 -17.38
N ASP A 199 35.69 22.75 -17.30
CA ASP A 199 35.35 23.82 -18.23
C ASP A 199 36.10 25.14 -17.94
N ALA A 200 35.81 26.18 -18.73
CA ALA A 200 36.48 27.48 -18.62
C ALA A 200 36.19 28.22 -17.30
N ASP A 201 35.08 27.89 -16.64
CA ASP A 201 34.66 28.49 -15.38
C ASP A 201 35.16 27.67 -14.17
N GLY A 202 35.86 26.56 -14.41
CA GLY A 202 36.42 25.70 -13.39
C GLY A 202 35.44 24.64 -12.87
N ILE A 203 34.31 24.43 -13.56
CA ILE A 203 33.31 23.43 -13.19
C ILE A 203 33.64 22.09 -13.87
N VAL A 204 33.48 21.01 -13.12
CA VAL A 204 33.68 19.66 -13.63
C VAL A 204 32.42 19.20 -14.36
N GLN A 205 32.57 18.77 -15.61
CA GLN A 205 31.52 18.29 -16.50
C GLN A 205 31.82 16.86 -16.94
N GLY A 206 30.83 16.15 -17.48
CA GLY A 206 30.98 14.76 -17.93
C GLY A 206 31.03 13.78 -16.75
N THR A 207 31.55 12.59 -17.02
CA THR A 207 31.70 11.54 -16.00
C THR A 207 32.70 11.96 -14.93
N ARG A 208 32.28 11.93 -13.66
CA ARG A 208 33.03 12.51 -12.54
C ARG A 208 32.80 11.76 -11.22
N LEU A 209 33.75 11.94 -10.31
CA LEU A 209 33.68 11.53 -8.91
C LEU A 209 33.28 12.73 -8.05
N GLU A 210 32.34 12.53 -7.13
CA GLU A 210 32.03 13.45 -6.04
C GLU A 210 32.43 12.80 -4.71
N THR A 211 33.08 13.56 -3.83
CA THR A 211 33.43 13.12 -2.47
C THR A 211 32.93 14.09 -1.42
N GLY A 212 32.58 13.58 -0.25
CA GLY A 212 32.12 14.40 0.88
C GLY A 212 30.87 15.21 0.58
N GLY A 213 29.92 14.64 -0.19
CA GLY A 213 28.71 15.34 -0.64
C GLY A 213 28.99 16.49 -1.60
N GLY A 214 30.03 16.38 -2.44
CA GLY A 214 30.41 17.40 -3.42
C GLY A 214 31.50 18.37 -2.94
N SER A 215 32.11 18.13 -1.78
CA SER A 215 33.24 18.90 -1.25
C SER A 215 34.46 18.89 -2.18
N ALA A 216 34.70 17.76 -2.87
CA ALA A 216 35.62 17.67 -3.99
C ALA A 216 34.96 16.94 -5.16
N ILE A 217 35.14 17.50 -6.35
CA ILE A 217 34.61 16.97 -7.61
C ILE A 217 35.79 16.78 -8.56
N LEU A 218 35.96 15.57 -9.11
CA LEU A 218 37.09 15.22 -9.96
C LEU A 218 36.61 14.57 -11.27
N PRO A 219 37.08 15.03 -12.45
CA PRO A 219 36.73 14.41 -13.72
C PRO A 219 37.49 13.10 -13.95
N PHE A 220 36.84 12.11 -14.55
CA PHE A 220 37.52 10.97 -15.15
C PHE A 220 38.03 11.37 -16.54
N VAL A 221 39.34 11.59 -16.66
CA VAL A 221 39.98 12.04 -17.91
C VAL A 221 40.54 10.83 -18.65
N ILE A 222 40.33 10.76 -19.96
CA ILE A 222 40.83 9.65 -20.78
C ILE A 222 42.34 9.77 -20.94
N ASP A 223 43.05 8.74 -20.50
CA ASP A 223 44.50 8.66 -20.59
C ASP A 223 44.98 8.21 -21.99
N PRO A 224 46.29 8.23 -22.29
CA PRO A 224 46.81 7.80 -23.59
C PRO A 224 46.56 6.33 -23.96
N THR A 225 46.15 5.50 -23.00
CA THR A 225 45.77 4.10 -23.20
C THR A 225 44.28 3.92 -23.51
N GLY A 226 43.49 4.98 -23.37
CA GLY A 226 42.06 5.00 -23.63
C GLY A 226 41.20 4.79 -22.37
N GLU A 227 41.81 4.79 -21.19
CA GLU A 227 41.15 4.53 -19.91
C GLU A 227 40.85 5.86 -19.20
N GLY A 228 39.60 6.07 -18.79
CA GLY A 228 39.18 7.21 -17.99
C GLY A 228 39.54 7.01 -16.53
N ASN A 229 40.46 7.81 -15.98
CA ASN A 229 40.92 7.68 -14.60
C ASN A 229 41.09 9.02 -13.86
N LEU A 230 41.36 8.93 -12.55
CA LEU A 230 41.56 10.07 -11.65
C LEU A 230 43.06 10.39 -11.42
N GLY A 231 43.95 9.90 -12.29
CA GLY A 231 45.39 10.05 -12.14
C GLY A 231 45.94 9.30 -10.91
N VAL A 232 46.56 10.04 -9.98
CA VAL A 232 47.15 9.49 -8.74
C VAL A 232 46.24 9.62 -7.52
N PHE A 233 45.03 10.13 -7.71
CA PHE A 233 44.08 10.30 -6.61
C PHE A 233 43.51 8.94 -6.19
N GLU A 234 43.65 8.63 -4.90
CA GLU A 234 43.01 7.46 -4.29
C GLU A 234 41.71 7.92 -3.61
N ILE A 235 40.62 7.22 -3.89
CA ILE A 235 39.31 7.55 -3.34
C ILE A 235 39.21 7.13 -1.86
N PRO A 236 38.48 7.88 -1.02
CA PRO A 236 38.23 7.49 0.36
C PRO A 236 37.38 6.21 0.45
N LEU A 237 37.29 5.62 1.64
CA LEU A 237 36.68 4.31 1.85
C LEU A 237 35.15 4.30 2.01
N ASN A 238 34.46 5.43 1.80
CA ASN A 238 32.99 5.51 1.92
C ASN A 238 32.45 5.06 3.31
N LEU A 239 33.01 5.63 4.37
CA LEU A 239 32.62 5.31 5.74
C LEU A 239 31.23 5.88 6.08
N TYR A 240 30.44 5.14 6.84
CA TYR A 240 29.14 5.55 7.36
C TYR A 240 29.27 6.74 8.32
N SER A 241 30.22 6.64 9.24
CA SER A 241 30.47 7.58 10.34
C SER A 241 31.09 8.92 9.88
N ASP A 242 31.74 8.92 8.72
CA ASP A 242 32.43 10.08 8.15
C ASP A 242 31.84 10.47 6.79
N THR A 243 31.00 11.50 6.83
CA THR A 243 30.36 12.07 5.64
C THR A 243 31.34 12.62 4.63
N GLU A 244 32.53 13.08 5.04
CA GLU A 244 33.56 13.61 4.12
C GLU A 244 34.19 12.49 3.27
N SER A 245 34.21 11.27 3.79
CA SER A 245 34.75 10.09 3.11
C SER A 245 33.79 9.46 2.09
N ARG A 246 32.54 9.92 2.01
CA ARG A 246 31.51 9.36 1.13
C ARG A 246 31.84 9.60 -0.33
N VAL A 247 31.62 8.60 -1.16
CA VAL A 247 31.97 8.60 -2.58
C VAL A 247 30.71 8.44 -3.42
N GLU A 248 30.59 9.21 -4.48
CA GLU A 248 29.54 9.05 -5.49
C GLU A 248 30.16 9.19 -6.88
N VAL A 249 29.74 8.34 -7.83
CA VAL A 249 30.18 8.43 -9.23
C VAL A 249 29.00 8.89 -10.08
N LEU A 250 29.17 10.01 -10.76
CA LEU A 250 28.19 10.51 -11.69
C LEU A 250 28.62 10.16 -13.11
N VAL A 251 27.82 9.33 -13.75
CA VAL A 251 27.99 8.92 -15.14
C VAL A 251 27.09 9.80 -16.00
N GLU A 252 27.70 10.71 -16.72
CA GLU A 252 27.00 11.52 -17.71
C GLU A 252 27.05 10.81 -19.05
N VAL A 253 25.89 10.54 -19.63
CA VAL A 253 25.77 9.88 -20.94
C VAL A 253 25.29 10.87 -21.99
N ASN A 254 25.72 10.64 -23.22
CA ASN A 254 25.50 11.54 -24.36
C ASN A 254 24.05 11.58 -24.90
N GLN A 255 23.10 10.98 -24.20
CA GLN A 255 21.68 11.01 -24.58
C GLN A 255 20.74 10.64 -23.42
N PRO A 256 19.45 10.97 -23.52
CA PRO A 256 18.43 10.56 -22.55
C PRO A 256 18.30 9.04 -22.44
N VAL A 257 17.92 8.57 -21.26
CA VAL A 257 17.79 7.12 -20.96
C VAL A 257 16.41 6.78 -20.45
N SER A 258 16.00 5.51 -20.60
CA SER A 258 14.75 5.03 -20.02
C SER A 258 14.78 5.18 -18.49
N PRO A 259 13.80 5.86 -17.86
CA PRO A 259 13.77 6.07 -16.41
C PRO A 259 13.14 4.90 -15.65
N THR A 260 12.87 3.77 -16.30
CA THR A 260 12.27 2.61 -15.64
C THR A 260 13.22 2.03 -14.58
N ASP A 261 12.67 1.52 -13.47
CA ASP A 261 13.47 0.93 -12.39
C ASP A 261 14.34 -0.23 -12.86
N GLU A 262 13.89 -0.99 -13.88
CA GLU A 262 14.70 -2.04 -14.49
C GLU A 262 15.95 -1.47 -15.19
N ASN A 263 15.82 -0.31 -15.83
CA ASN A 263 16.93 0.34 -16.54
C ASN A 263 17.88 1.10 -15.60
N ILE A 264 17.30 1.78 -14.60
CA ILE A 264 18.03 2.52 -13.56
C ILE A 264 18.29 1.59 -12.36
N SER A 265 19.13 0.57 -12.60
CA SER A 265 19.40 -0.49 -11.62
C SER A 265 20.87 -0.90 -11.59
N GLN A 266 21.29 -1.52 -10.48
CA GLN A 266 22.60 -2.17 -10.36
C GLN A 266 22.78 -3.32 -11.35
N ASP A 267 21.70 -3.90 -11.87
CA ASP A 267 21.80 -4.94 -12.88
C ASP A 267 22.39 -4.41 -14.18
N ARG A 268 22.17 -3.13 -14.50
CA ARG A 268 22.63 -2.51 -15.75
C ARG A 268 23.79 -1.53 -15.58
N LEU A 269 23.93 -0.88 -14.41
CA LEU A 269 25.08 -0.04 -14.07
C LEU A 269 25.73 -0.48 -12.76
N GLN A 270 27.02 -0.80 -12.80
CA GLN A 270 27.71 -1.43 -11.66
C GLN A 270 28.97 -0.68 -11.28
N ILE A 271 29.25 -0.62 -9.99
CA ILE A 271 30.62 -0.47 -9.50
C ILE A 271 31.15 -1.87 -9.27
N GLN A 272 32.35 -2.16 -9.76
CA GLN A 272 33.06 -3.41 -9.49
C GLN A 272 34.41 -3.10 -8.87
N PHE A 273 34.93 -4.03 -8.06
CA PHE A 273 36.32 -4.00 -7.60
C PHE A 273 37.06 -5.26 -8.06
N GLU A 274 38.36 -5.12 -8.24
CA GLU A 274 39.25 -6.22 -8.60
C GLU A 274 39.69 -6.97 -7.34
N GLU A 275 39.46 -8.28 -7.29
CA GLU A 275 39.97 -9.15 -6.23
C GLU A 275 41.45 -9.49 -6.41
N ALA A 276 42.04 -10.06 -5.35
CA ALA A 276 43.33 -10.77 -5.33
C ALA A 276 43.69 -11.51 -6.63
N THR A 277 42.67 -12.21 -7.14
CA THR A 277 42.76 -13.19 -8.20
C THR A 277 42.77 -12.56 -9.58
N GLY A 278 42.56 -11.24 -9.67
CA GLY A 278 42.31 -10.49 -10.90
C GLY A 278 40.87 -10.61 -11.41
N SER A 279 39.98 -11.22 -10.62
CA SER A 279 38.54 -11.30 -10.93
C SER A 279 37.85 -10.01 -10.52
N TRP A 280 36.89 -9.54 -11.31
CA TRP A 280 36.06 -8.40 -10.97
C TRP A 280 34.76 -8.85 -10.31
N VAL A 281 34.43 -8.23 -9.18
CA VAL A 281 33.24 -8.55 -8.40
C VAL A 281 32.38 -7.30 -8.24
N THR A 282 31.07 -7.46 -8.37
CA THR A 282 30.10 -6.36 -8.20
C THR A 282 30.08 -5.88 -6.75
N PHE A 283 30.12 -4.57 -6.59
CA PHE A 283 29.98 -3.90 -5.30
C PHE A 283 28.54 -3.39 -5.13
N PRO A 284 27.90 -3.57 -3.96
CA PRO A 284 26.57 -3.05 -3.70
C PRO A 284 26.50 -1.53 -3.96
N THR A 285 25.59 -1.10 -4.82
CA THR A 285 25.52 0.24 -5.39
C THR A 285 24.07 0.64 -5.62
N ARG A 286 23.66 1.78 -5.07
CA ARG A 286 22.39 2.41 -5.44
C ARG A 286 22.58 3.22 -6.71
N VAL A 287 21.70 3.02 -7.69
CA VAL A 287 21.67 3.79 -8.93
C VAL A 287 20.45 4.70 -8.92
N SER A 288 20.65 5.99 -9.20
CA SER A 288 19.55 6.95 -9.40
C SER A 288 19.76 7.75 -10.68
N LEU A 289 18.66 8.22 -11.25
CA LEU A 289 18.66 9.11 -12.40
C LEU A 289 18.45 10.55 -11.90
N ASP A 290 19.54 11.31 -11.82
CA ASP A 290 19.51 12.68 -11.28
C ASP A 290 18.91 13.69 -12.27
N ALA A 291 19.20 13.49 -13.56
CA ALA A 291 18.70 14.34 -14.62
C ALA A 291 18.56 13.55 -15.92
N ASN A 292 17.51 13.87 -16.69
CA ASN A 292 17.25 13.30 -18.00
C ASN A 292 16.99 14.43 -19.00
N CYS A 293 17.46 14.28 -20.24
CA CYS A 293 17.42 15.32 -21.29
C CYS A 293 18.08 16.65 -20.90
N THR A 294 19.27 16.58 -20.31
CA THR A 294 20.20 17.72 -20.24
C THR A 294 20.65 18.13 -21.65
N GLU A 295 21.44 19.21 -21.78
CA GLU A 295 22.05 19.58 -23.07
C GLU A 295 22.86 18.43 -23.69
N THR A 296 23.42 17.57 -22.84
CA THR A 296 24.28 16.45 -23.18
C THR A 296 23.59 15.10 -23.16
N GLY A 297 22.49 14.90 -22.42
CA GLY A 297 21.79 13.63 -22.32
C GLY A 297 21.22 13.34 -20.94
N ALA A 298 21.79 12.40 -20.20
CA ALA A 298 21.34 12.02 -18.87
C ALA A 298 22.51 11.92 -17.87
N VAL A 299 22.20 12.09 -16.58
CA VAL A 299 23.16 11.98 -15.48
C VAL A 299 22.67 10.89 -14.53
N LEU A 300 23.42 9.81 -14.44
CA LEU A 300 23.18 8.72 -13.50
C LEU A 300 24.12 8.85 -12.31
N ARG A 301 23.61 8.74 -11.09
CA ARG A 301 24.40 8.73 -9.86
C ARG A 301 24.50 7.30 -9.34
N LEU A 302 25.73 6.83 -9.17
CA LEU A 302 26.07 5.55 -8.57
C LEU A 302 26.64 5.82 -7.18
N THR A 303 25.91 5.39 -6.16
CA THR A 303 26.27 5.54 -4.75
C THR A 303 26.68 4.16 -4.21
N PRO A 304 27.98 3.90 -3.97
CA PRO A 304 28.42 2.69 -3.30
C PRO A 304 27.77 2.58 -1.91
N LEU A 305 27.35 1.38 -1.53
CA LEU A 305 26.75 1.11 -0.24
C LEU A 305 27.71 0.31 0.65
N GLY A 306 28.02 0.84 1.83
CA GLY A 306 29.00 0.26 2.75
C GLY A 306 30.43 0.69 2.46
N VAL A 307 31.37 0.12 3.24
CA VAL A 307 32.79 0.48 3.18
C VAL A 307 33.41 -0.07 1.91
N LEU A 308 34.15 0.75 1.16
CA LEU A 308 34.90 0.30 -0.02
C LEU A 308 36.11 -0.56 0.40
N PRO A 309 36.47 -1.61 -0.36
CA PRO A 309 37.63 -2.43 -0.03
C PRO A 309 38.92 -1.63 -0.11
N GLN A 310 39.84 -1.85 0.83
CA GLN A 310 41.11 -1.11 0.87
C GLN A 310 42.09 -1.55 -0.23
N ASN A 311 42.86 -0.61 -0.78
CA ASN A 311 43.90 -0.86 -1.77
C ASN A 311 43.43 -1.68 -2.99
N ARG A 312 42.24 -1.40 -3.54
CA ARG A 312 41.69 -2.09 -4.71
C ARG A 312 41.47 -1.16 -5.88
N ASN A 313 41.61 -1.72 -7.08
CA ASN A 313 41.13 -1.09 -8.29
C ASN A 313 39.61 -1.24 -8.34
N LEU A 314 38.92 -0.17 -8.70
CA LEU A 314 37.48 -0.15 -8.91
C LEU A 314 37.19 0.40 -10.30
N ARG A 315 36.05 -0.01 -10.87
CA ARG A 315 35.57 0.50 -12.16
C ARG A 315 34.06 0.62 -12.18
N VAL A 316 33.56 1.51 -13.03
CA VAL A 316 32.15 1.55 -13.40
C VAL A 316 31.92 0.78 -14.69
N ILE A 317 30.85 -0.02 -14.72
CA ILE A 317 30.41 -0.74 -15.91
C ILE A 317 29.00 -0.32 -16.29
N VAL A 318 28.81 -0.05 -17.58
CA VAL A 318 27.49 0.01 -18.21
C VAL A 318 27.30 -1.28 -19.01
N LYS A 319 26.34 -2.11 -18.63
CA LYS A 319 26.08 -3.39 -19.31
C LYS A 319 25.35 -3.20 -20.64
N PRO A 320 25.44 -4.18 -21.57
CA PRO A 320 24.74 -4.15 -22.86
C PRO A 320 23.24 -3.85 -22.77
N GLU A 321 22.59 -4.32 -21.72
CA GLU A 321 21.14 -4.19 -21.51
C GLU A 321 20.70 -2.75 -21.18
N PHE A 322 21.63 -1.88 -20.77
CA PHE A 322 21.31 -0.48 -20.50
C PHE A 322 20.84 0.21 -21.78
N GLU A 323 19.67 0.85 -21.71
CA GLU A 323 18.97 1.37 -22.87
C GLU A 323 18.67 2.86 -22.79
N ASP A 324 18.65 3.48 -23.96
CA ASP A 324 18.22 4.87 -24.11
C ASP A 324 16.69 5.00 -23.91
N LEU A 325 16.17 6.20 -24.15
CA LEU A 325 14.74 6.51 -24.01
C LEU A 325 13.83 5.76 -25.01
N VAL A 326 14.37 5.18 -26.08
CA VAL A 326 13.61 4.47 -27.13
C VAL A 326 13.97 2.99 -27.27
N GLY A 327 14.88 2.47 -26.44
CA GLY A 327 15.25 1.06 -26.34
C GLY A 327 16.52 0.66 -27.10
N ASP A 328 17.33 1.59 -27.61
CA ASP A 328 18.63 1.28 -28.21
C ASP A 328 19.65 0.88 -27.14
N ARG A 329 20.42 -0.19 -27.42
CA ARG A 329 21.24 -0.91 -26.45
C ARG A 329 22.67 -1.17 -26.94
N ASN A 330 23.61 -1.22 -26.01
CA ASN A 330 24.99 -1.56 -26.31
C ASN A 330 25.12 -3.05 -26.66
N ILE A 331 26.13 -3.41 -27.47
CA ILE A 331 26.40 -4.83 -27.81
C ILE A 331 27.39 -5.45 -26.81
N LEU A 332 28.29 -4.64 -26.28
CA LEU A 332 29.33 -5.03 -25.32
C LEU A 332 29.26 -4.10 -24.10
N PRO A 333 29.68 -4.58 -22.92
CA PRO A 333 29.80 -3.73 -21.74
C PRO A 333 30.82 -2.61 -21.99
N LEU A 334 30.59 -1.46 -21.35
CA LEU A 334 31.50 -0.31 -21.34
C LEU A 334 32.18 -0.28 -19.96
N GLU A 335 33.51 -0.47 -19.91
CA GLU A 335 34.22 -0.78 -18.64
C GLU A 335 35.41 0.16 -18.35
N ASP A 336 35.94 0.83 -19.37
CA ASP A 336 37.23 1.56 -19.28
C ASP A 336 37.05 3.08 -19.12
N PHE A 337 35.83 3.58 -18.89
CA PHE A 337 35.56 5.03 -18.90
C PHE A 337 35.63 5.69 -17.51
N ALA A 338 35.59 4.89 -16.43
CA ALA A 338 35.70 5.37 -15.06
C ALA A 338 36.37 4.30 -14.18
N VAL A 339 37.70 4.36 -14.11
CA VAL A 339 38.55 3.50 -13.29
C VAL A 339 39.20 4.33 -12.17
N MET A 340 39.22 3.78 -10.97
CA MET A 340 39.68 4.44 -9.75
C MET A 340 40.35 3.44 -8.81
N LYS A 341 41.06 3.95 -7.80
CA LYS A 341 41.71 3.12 -6.79
C LYS A 341 41.31 3.60 -5.40
N SER A 342 40.92 2.69 -4.52
CA SER A 342 40.64 3.01 -3.13
C SER A 342 41.91 3.21 -2.32
N SER A 343 41.81 4.11 -1.34
CA SER A 343 42.86 4.40 -0.38
C SER A 343 43.14 3.21 0.56
N THR A 344 44.20 3.33 1.36
CA THR A 344 44.55 2.38 2.42
C THR A 344 44.84 3.18 3.69
N PHE A 345 44.31 2.74 4.83
CA PHE A 345 44.69 3.34 6.11
C PHE A 345 46.07 2.83 6.52
N THR A 346 46.98 3.75 6.83
CA THR A 346 48.34 3.41 7.26
C THR A 346 48.77 4.22 8.47
N GLU A 347 49.48 3.57 9.40
CA GLU A 347 50.11 4.19 10.57
C GLU A 347 51.61 3.94 10.49
N GLY A 348 52.42 4.99 10.47
CA GLY A 348 53.87 4.86 10.26
C GLY A 348 54.27 4.27 8.89
N GLY A 349 53.33 4.20 7.93
CA GLY A 349 53.53 3.65 6.59
C GLY A 349 53.15 2.17 6.44
N GLU A 350 52.66 1.52 7.49
CA GLU A 350 52.16 0.14 7.48
C GLU A 350 50.63 0.14 7.56
N ALA A 351 49.96 -0.81 6.91
CA ALA A 351 48.50 -0.94 7.01
C ALA A 351 48.10 -1.32 8.45
N VAL A 352 46.97 -0.79 8.90
CA VAL A 352 46.43 -1.04 10.25
C VAL A 352 44.92 -1.18 10.21
N ASP A 353 44.37 -1.94 11.16
CA ASP A 353 42.93 -2.09 11.36
C ASP A 353 42.26 -0.73 11.56
N TYR A 354 41.05 -0.61 11.03
CA TYR A 354 40.21 0.58 11.14
C TYR A 354 38.83 0.20 11.69
N ALA A 355 37.98 1.19 11.94
CA ALA A 355 36.61 0.94 12.35
C ALA A 355 35.65 2.00 11.83
N ASP A 356 34.41 1.57 11.69
CA ASP A 356 33.29 2.39 11.27
C ASP A 356 32.04 1.96 12.04
N ASP A 357 30.94 2.69 11.90
CA ASP A 357 29.68 2.30 12.52
C ASP A 357 28.49 2.59 11.65
N PHE A 358 27.57 1.64 11.62
CA PHE A 358 26.22 1.90 11.14
C PHE A 358 25.43 2.63 12.22
N PHE A 359 24.74 3.71 11.86
CA PHE A 359 23.89 4.49 12.74
C PHE A 359 22.48 4.60 12.16
N GLU A 360 21.50 4.24 12.98
CA GLU A 360 20.07 4.41 12.72
C GLU A 360 19.46 5.29 13.81
N ASP A 361 18.89 6.43 13.41
CA ASP A 361 18.20 7.39 14.29
C ASP A 361 16.68 7.27 14.22
N PHE A 362 16.15 6.39 13.36
CA PHE A 362 14.72 6.15 13.17
C PHE A 362 13.94 7.42 12.81
N VAL A 363 14.58 8.41 12.18
CA VAL A 363 13.87 9.63 11.75
C VAL A 363 12.99 9.36 10.52
N LEU A 364 13.38 8.38 9.70
CA LEU A 364 12.65 7.96 8.50
C LEU A 364 11.71 6.78 8.82
N SER A 365 10.44 6.92 8.48
CA SER A 365 9.45 5.83 8.60
C SER A 365 9.62 4.84 7.44
N GLY A 366 9.11 3.60 7.53
CA GLY A 366 9.42 2.57 6.53
C GLY A 366 9.06 2.88 5.08
N GLY A 367 8.03 3.69 4.84
CA GLY A 367 7.65 4.17 3.51
C GLY A 367 8.53 5.29 2.94
N ASP A 368 9.41 5.88 3.76
CA ASP A 368 10.26 6.99 3.36
C ASP A 368 11.50 6.51 2.60
N VAL A 369 11.88 7.28 1.57
CA VAL A 369 13.10 7.02 0.79
C VAL A 369 14.32 7.09 1.71
N GLY A 370 15.09 5.99 1.76
CA GLY A 370 16.27 5.89 2.60
C GLY A 370 16.03 5.24 3.96
N SER A 371 14.78 4.93 4.33
CA SER A 371 14.50 4.16 5.54
C SER A 371 15.07 2.75 5.47
N PHE A 372 15.67 2.32 6.58
CA PHE A 372 16.15 0.96 6.77
C PHE A 372 15.09 0.03 7.35
N GLU A 373 13.84 0.45 7.60
CA GLU A 373 12.78 -0.50 7.98
C GLU A 373 12.49 -1.47 6.82
N ASP A 374 12.44 -2.77 7.12
CA ASP A 374 11.93 -3.79 6.23
C ASP A 374 10.40 -3.92 6.39
N VAL A 375 9.67 -3.14 5.58
CA VAL A 375 8.20 -3.11 5.58
C VAL A 375 7.56 -4.38 5.00
N GLU A 376 8.33 -5.17 4.26
CA GLU A 376 7.87 -6.43 3.64
C GLU A 376 8.08 -7.63 4.58
N ALA A 377 8.84 -7.47 5.66
CA ALA A 377 9.01 -8.51 6.66
C ALA A 377 7.67 -8.93 7.28
N THR A 378 7.36 -10.23 7.25
CA THR A 378 6.17 -10.76 7.92
C THR A 378 6.53 -11.16 9.35
N PHE A 379 5.65 -10.82 10.29
CA PHE A 379 5.84 -11.13 11.70
C PHE A 379 4.69 -11.95 12.26
N ASP A 380 5.04 -12.77 13.23
CA ASP A 380 4.14 -13.64 13.98
C ASP A 380 3.53 -12.92 15.21
N THR A 381 3.74 -11.60 15.28
CA THR A 381 3.32 -10.62 16.27
C THR A 381 3.09 -9.28 15.58
N PRO A 382 2.35 -8.32 16.16
CA PRO A 382 2.26 -6.96 15.62
C PRO A 382 3.61 -6.35 15.20
N ARG A 383 3.63 -5.69 14.04
CA ARG A 383 4.78 -4.89 13.60
C ARG A 383 4.95 -3.70 14.54
N ALA A 384 6.12 -3.53 15.15
CA ALA A 384 6.44 -2.38 15.98
C ALA A 384 6.45 -1.08 15.15
N GLU A 385 6.08 0.03 15.78
CA GLU A 385 6.08 1.35 15.14
C GLU A 385 7.54 1.80 14.94
N TRP A 386 7.92 2.14 13.72
CA TRP A 386 9.26 2.62 13.34
C TRP A 386 9.14 4.01 12.69
N GLY A 387 9.98 4.95 13.10
CA GLY A 387 9.92 6.31 12.57
C GLY A 387 9.41 7.32 13.60
N GLU A 388 8.55 8.24 13.14
CA GLU A 388 7.88 9.22 14.02
C GLU A 388 6.72 8.59 14.79
N ILE A 389 6.97 8.14 16.02
CA ILE A 389 6.00 7.45 16.88
C ILE A 389 5.03 8.40 17.62
N SER A 390 5.38 9.69 17.68
CA SER A 390 4.51 10.80 18.09
C SER A 390 5.16 12.10 17.63
N PRO A 391 4.42 13.22 17.52
CA PRO A 391 4.96 14.46 16.96
C PRO A 391 6.30 14.89 17.58
N GLY A 392 7.39 14.81 16.81
CA GLY A 392 8.75 15.14 17.23
C GLY A 392 9.47 14.10 18.11
N VAL A 393 8.94 12.88 18.22
CA VAL A 393 9.59 11.73 18.89
C VAL A 393 9.81 10.64 17.86
N TYR A 394 11.07 10.26 17.69
CA TYR A 394 11.52 9.26 16.71
C TYR A 394 12.08 8.04 17.44
N GLY A 395 11.93 6.86 16.86
CA GLY A 395 12.43 5.62 17.44
C GLY A 395 11.68 4.38 16.95
N VAL A 396 11.94 3.26 17.60
CA VAL A 396 11.14 2.04 17.45
C VAL A 396 10.40 1.74 18.75
N ARG A 397 9.08 1.65 18.68
CA ARG A 397 8.19 1.42 19.83
C ARG A 397 7.31 0.18 19.59
N PRO A 398 7.01 -0.65 20.61
CA PRO A 398 6.02 -1.70 20.50
C PRO A 398 4.72 -1.16 19.91
N SER A 399 4.19 -1.87 18.91
CA SER A 399 2.90 -1.51 18.36
C SER A 399 1.82 -1.92 19.33
N PHE A 400 1.02 -0.92 19.66
CA PHE A 400 -0.17 -1.08 20.43
C PHE A 400 -1.25 -0.34 19.67
N ASP A 401 -1.65 -0.92 18.54
CA ASP A 401 -2.74 -0.42 17.68
C ASP A 401 -4.10 -0.72 18.34
N PHE A 402 -4.29 -0.08 19.49
CA PHE A 402 -5.50 -0.16 20.28
C PHE A 402 -5.91 1.24 20.70
N ASP A 403 -6.81 1.83 19.91
CA ASP A 403 -7.34 3.18 20.13
C ASP A 403 -8.31 3.28 21.34
N GLY A 404 -8.59 2.16 22.00
CA GLY A 404 -9.45 2.13 23.17
C GLY A 404 -8.81 2.82 24.37
N THR A 405 -9.53 3.76 24.96
CA THR A 405 -9.10 4.55 26.13
C THR A 405 -9.84 4.16 27.40
N GLY A 406 -10.81 3.23 27.30
CA GLY A 406 -11.77 2.97 28.37
C GLY A 406 -12.94 3.98 28.40
N GLY A 407 -13.05 4.85 27.40
CA GLY A 407 -14.09 5.87 27.29
C GLY A 407 -13.91 7.07 28.23
N PRO A 408 -14.96 7.90 28.43
CA PRO A 408 -14.89 9.07 29.32
C PRO A 408 -14.39 8.72 30.72
N GLY A 409 -13.20 9.20 31.09
CA GLY A 409 -12.58 8.94 32.40
C GLY A 409 -11.73 7.65 32.48
N GLY A 410 -11.70 6.84 31.42
CA GLY A 410 -10.97 5.57 31.35
C GLY A 410 -11.65 4.40 32.08
N ASP A 411 -12.84 4.61 32.63
CA ASP A 411 -13.60 3.66 33.44
C ASP A 411 -15.09 3.60 33.02
N PHE A 412 -15.36 3.87 31.74
CA PHE A 412 -16.71 3.85 31.19
C PHE A 412 -17.12 2.42 30.84
N ASP A 413 -17.91 1.79 31.72
CA ASP A 413 -18.51 0.50 31.42
C ASP A 413 -19.90 0.70 30.82
N TRP A 414 -20.20 -0.06 29.77
CA TRP A 414 -21.48 -0.03 29.09
C TRP A 414 -22.26 -1.31 29.35
N HIS A 415 -23.23 -1.21 30.26
CA HIS A 415 -24.15 -2.30 30.56
C HIS A 415 -25.48 -2.07 29.85
N ILE A 416 -25.84 -2.99 28.96
CA ILE A 416 -27.15 -2.95 28.32
C ILE A 416 -28.22 -3.22 29.39
N PRO A 417 -29.28 -2.39 29.50
CA PRO A 417 -30.33 -2.64 30.48
C PRO A 417 -30.97 -4.00 30.27
N SER A 418 -31.21 -4.75 31.36
CA SER A 418 -31.79 -6.10 31.29
C SER A 418 -33.19 -6.10 30.66
N ASN A 419 -33.46 -7.09 29.81
CA ASN A 419 -34.72 -7.26 29.06
C ASN A 419 -35.07 -6.09 28.15
N GLN A 420 -34.06 -5.40 27.59
CA GLN A 420 -34.27 -4.29 26.66
C GLN A 420 -33.50 -4.49 25.36
N THR A 421 -34.05 -3.91 24.28
CA THR A 421 -33.34 -3.68 23.03
C THR A 421 -32.79 -2.26 23.02
N VAL A 422 -31.47 -2.13 22.97
CA VAL A 422 -30.77 -0.85 22.78
C VAL A 422 -30.32 -0.79 21.33
N ILE A 423 -30.60 0.34 20.66
CA ILE A 423 -30.17 0.57 19.28
C ILE A 423 -28.91 1.43 19.28
N LEU A 424 -27.87 0.95 18.61
CA LEU A 424 -26.67 1.68 18.25
C LEU A 424 -26.78 2.09 16.77
N ASP A 425 -27.15 3.34 16.52
CA ASP A 425 -27.04 3.95 15.18
C ASP A 425 -25.59 4.35 14.93
N THR A 426 -24.97 3.73 13.93
CA THR A 426 -23.57 3.91 13.57
C THR A 426 -23.30 5.25 12.90
N THR A 427 -24.32 6.06 12.59
CA THR A 427 -24.12 7.47 12.22
C THR A 427 -23.79 8.30 13.47
N SER A 428 -24.67 8.26 14.46
CA SER A 428 -24.47 8.92 15.75
C SER A 428 -25.43 8.40 16.81
N THR A 429 -24.91 8.02 17.98
CA THR A 429 -25.71 7.59 19.14
C THR A 429 -25.10 8.12 20.44
N LEU A 430 -25.91 8.65 21.34
CA LEU A 430 -25.44 8.98 22.70
C LEU A 430 -25.70 7.77 23.62
N ILE A 431 -24.63 7.13 24.09
CA ILE A 431 -24.71 6.03 25.06
C ILE A 431 -24.47 6.52 26.48
N ILE A 432 -25.04 5.81 27.46
CA ILE A 432 -25.00 6.17 28.89
C ILE A 432 -24.37 5.02 29.65
N GLY A 433 -23.43 5.33 30.53
CA GLY A 433 -22.64 4.35 31.28
C GLY A 433 -21.79 5.01 32.36
N GLY A 434 -20.76 4.32 32.80
CA GLY A 434 -19.86 4.73 33.87
C GLY A 434 -19.37 3.53 34.68
N PRO A 435 -18.62 3.74 35.77
CA PRO A 435 -18.01 2.65 36.52
C PRO A 435 -19.04 1.62 37.02
N GLY A 436 -18.84 0.35 36.68
CA GLY A 436 -19.75 -0.76 36.96
C GLY A 436 -21.08 -0.70 36.20
N GLY A 437 -21.15 0.06 35.11
CA GLY A 437 -22.36 0.30 34.32
C GLY A 437 -23.34 1.29 34.95
N VAL A 438 -22.90 2.03 35.98
CA VAL A 438 -23.73 3.04 36.64
C VAL A 438 -23.82 4.29 35.74
N PRO A 439 -25.00 4.87 35.48
CA PRO A 439 -25.18 5.97 34.52
C PRO A 439 -24.67 7.32 35.06
N THR A 440 -23.35 7.45 35.21
CA THR A 440 -22.67 8.66 35.70
C THR A 440 -22.03 9.49 34.60
N ALA A 441 -21.86 8.91 33.41
CA ALA A 441 -21.25 9.55 32.25
C ALA A 441 -22.01 9.22 30.96
N THR A 442 -21.68 9.93 29.90
CA THR A 442 -22.23 9.70 28.55
C THR A 442 -21.12 9.75 27.52
N GLN A 443 -21.26 8.99 26.44
CA GLN A 443 -20.35 9.02 25.30
C GLN A 443 -21.15 9.19 24.02
N LEU A 444 -20.67 10.07 23.14
CA LEU A 444 -21.20 10.19 21.79
C LEU A 444 -20.44 9.22 20.88
N VAL A 445 -21.13 8.21 20.39
CA VAL A 445 -20.67 7.29 19.35
C VAL A 445 -20.90 7.98 18.01
N ILE A 446 -19.89 7.96 17.13
CA ILE A 446 -19.95 8.44 15.75
C ILE A 446 -19.27 7.39 14.88
N ASN A 447 -19.77 7.18 13.66
CA ASN A 447 -19.23 6.20 12.70
C ASN A 447 -19.14 4.77 13.26
N GLY A 448 -20.01 4.42 14.21
CA GLY A 448 -20.07 3.09 14.81
C GLY A 448 -18.91 2.73 15.75
N ILE A 449 -18.05 3.69 16.10
CA ILE A 449 -16.91 3.47 17.01
C ILE A 449 -17.34 3.70 18.46
N VAL A 450 -17.29 2.64 19.25
CA VAL A 450 -17.63 2.63 20.68
C VAL A 450 -16.35 2.43 21.48
N ASN A 451 -16.00 3.36 22.37
CA ASN A 451 -14.77 3.31 23.16
C ASN A 451 -15.08 3.14 24.65
N ILE A 452 -14.95 1.95 25.20
CA ILE A 452 -15.41 1.61 26.56
C ILE A 452 -14.35 0.81 27.30
N ARG A 453 -14.51 0.68 28.61
CA ARG A 453 -13.70 -0.26 29.37
C ARG A 453 -14.32 -1.64 29.28
N ASP A 454 -15.49 -1.85 29.89
CA ASP A 454 -16.19 -3.14 29.86
C ASP A 454 -17.52 -3.07 29.07
N LEU A 455 -17.83 -4.11 28.31
CA LEU A 455 -19.16 -4.34 27.70
C LEU A 455 -19.87 -5.50 28.40
N TYR A 456 -21.10 -5.26 28.87
CA TYR A 456 -21.96 -6.32 29.37
C TYR A 456 -23.34 -6.29 28.72
N ILE A 457 -23.69 -7.38 28.03
CA ILE A 457 -25.03 -7.62 27.48
C ILE A 457 -25.68 -8.73 28.31
N PRO A 458 -26.61 -8.42 29.24
CA PRO A 458 -27.25 -9.43 30.07
C PRO A 458 -28.23 -10.30 29.27
N GLU A 459 -28.60 -11.45 29.85
CA GLU A 459 -29.61 -12.34 29.27
C GLU A 459 -30.91 -11.60 28.89
N ASN A 460 -31.52 -12.04 27.79
CA ASN A 460 -32.78 -11.48 27.24
C ASN A 460 -32.70 -10.00 26.82
N SER A 461 -31.50 -9.40 26.79
CA SER A 461 -31.26 -8.08 26.20
C SER A 461 -30.66 -8.18 24.81
N VAL A 462 -30.87 -7.14 24.01
CA VAL A 462 -30.35 -7.05 22.65
C VAL A 462 -29.64 -5.71 22.47
N LEU A 463 -28.38 -5.74 22.04
CA LEU A 463 -27.72 -4.59 21.44
C LEU A 463 -27.84 -4.72 19.93
N LYS A 464 -28.65 -3.86 19.31
CA LYS A 464 -28.90 -3.85 17.87
C LYS A 464 -28.13 -2.74 17.18
N VAL A 465 -27.25 -3.08 16.26
CA VAL A 465 -26.49 -2.16 15.43
C VAL A 465 -27.28 -1.83 14.16
N GLN A 466 -27.39 -0.55 13.82
CA GLN A 466 -28.05 -0.06 12.61
C GLN A 466 -27.27 1.10 11.99
N GLY A 467 -27.45 1.34 10.70
CA GLY A 467 -26.81 2.46 10.01
C GLY A 467 -25.71 2.06 9.02
N PRO A 468 -25.14 3.04 8.31
CA PRO A 468 -24.33 2.82 7.11
C PRO A 468 -22.84 2.59 7.40
N ASN A 469 -22.40 2.65 8.65
CA ASN A 469 -21.01 2.42 9.03
C ASN A 469 -20.86 1.09 9.79
N PRO A 470 -19.74 0.36 9.66
CA PRO A 470 -19.38 -0.76 10.52
C PRO A 470 -19.44 -0.42 12.02
N ALA A 471 -19.57 -1.44 12.87
CA ALA A 471 -19.44 -1.26 14.32
C ALA A 471 -18.08 -1.75 14.80
N VAL A 472 -17.37 -0.88 15.53
CA VAL A 472 -16.08 -1.18 16.14
C VAL A 472 -16.21 -0.94 17.64
N LEU A 473 -16.02 -2.00 18.42
CA LEU A 473 -16.06 -1.95 19.89
C LEU A 473 -14.62 -2.03 20.42
N LEU A 474 -14.12 -0.91 20.93
CA LEU A 474 -12.81 -0.78 21.56
C LEU A 474 -13.00 -0.93 23.08
N CYS A 475 -12.68 -2.10 23.60
CA CYS A 475 -12.91 -2.48 25.00
C CYS A 475 -11.58 -2.60 25.75
N ALA A 476 -11.23 -1.59 26.56
CA ALA A 476 -9.97 -1.59 27.31
C ALA A 476 -9.95 -2.63 28.45
N GLY A 477 -11.07 -3.27 28.74
CA GLY A 477 -11.24 -4.37 29.69
C GLY A 477 -11.93 -5.57 29.04
N GLU A 478 -12.98 -6.08 29.68
CA GLU A 478 -13.64 -7.34 29.29
C GLU A 478 -14.90 -7.14 28.44
N VAL A 479 -15.20 -8.14 27.61
CA VAL A 479 -16.49 -8.25 26.90
C VAL A 479 -17.24 -9.49 27.39
N ARG A 480 -18.48 -9.30 27.85
CA ARG A 480 -19.36 -10.38 28.30
C ARG A 480 -20.72 -10.31 27.63
N ILE A 481 -21.08 -11.35 26.89
CA ILE A 481 -22.34 -11.43 26.14
C ILE A 481 -23.16 -12.62 26.63
N GLU A 482 -24.23 -12.34 27.38
CA GLU A 482 -25.24 -13.31 27.80
C GLU A 482 -26.58 -13.15 27.06
N GLY A 483 -26.79 -11.98 26.45
CA GLY A 483 -27.92 -11.66 25.55
C GLY A 483 -27.53 -11.76 24.08
N GLU A 484 -27.99 -10.82 23.26
CA GLU A 484 -27.72 -10.80 21.82
C GLU A 484 -27.04 -9.49 21.38
N LEU A 485 -26.03 -9.62 20.52
CA LEU A 485 -25.44 -8.54 19.73
C LEU A 485 -25.82 -8.76 18.25
N ASP A 486 -26.72 -7.93 17.72
CA ASP A 486 -27.32 -8.08 16.39
C ASP A 486 -26.84 -6.98 15.43
N ILE A 487 -26.17 -7.37 14.35
CA ILE A 487 -25.74 -6.52 13.23
C ILE A 487 -26.33 -6.99 11.89
N SER A 488 -27.41 -7.76 11.94
CA SER A 488 -28.07 -8.33 10.76
C SER A 488 -28.69 -7.27 9.86
N GLY A 489 -28.69 -7.52 8.54
CA GLY A 489 -29.44 -6.74 7.56
C GLY A 489 -30.95 -6.87 7.75
N ASN A 490 -31.72 -5.88 7.30
CA ASN A 490 -33.17 -5.93 7.43
C ASN A 490 -33.81 -6.77 6.31
N ASN A 491 -34.95 -7.40 6.62
CA ASN A 491 -35.74 -8.14 5.63
C ASN A 491 -36.49 -7.19 4.69
N ALA A 492 -36.59 -7.59 3.41
CA ALA A 492 -37.45 -6.97 2.43
C ALA A 492 -38.92 -7.10 2.83
N LYS A 493 -39.72 -6.07 2.53
CA LYS A 493 -41.16 -6.11 2.77
C LYS A 493 -41.89 -6.74 1.58
N PRO A 494 -42.98 -7.50 1.81
CA PRO A 494 -43.83 -7.97 0.74
C PRO A 494 -44.56 -6.84 0.03
N VAL A 495 -44.82 -7.02 -1.26
CA VAL A 495 -45.65 -6.09 -2.03
C VAL A 495 -47.09 -6.18 -1.52
N PHE A 496 -47.54 -5.15 -0.81
CA PHE A 496 -48.88 -5.13 -0.19
C PHE A 496 -49.88 -4.22 -0.91
N THR A 497 -49.44 -3.47 -1.93
CA THR A 497 -50.26 -2.52 -2.68
C THR A 497 -50.60 -3.04 -4.07
N LEU A 498 -51.87 -3.42 -4.28
CA LEU A 498 -52.33 -3.97 -5.56
C LEU A 498 -52.61 -2.89 -6.60
N ASN A 499 -52.31 -3.16 -7.88
CA ASN A 499 -52.63 -2.28 -9.00
C ASN A 499 -51.99 -0.87 -8.90
N THR A 500 -50.77 -0.78 -8.37
CA THR A 500 -50.04 0.49 -8.16
C THR A 500 -48.69 0.50 -8.88
N PRO A 501 -48.66 0.34 -10.22
CA PRO A 501 -47.41 0.21 -10.98
C PRO A 501 -46.49 1.45 -10.93
N PHE A 502 -47.00 2.58 -10.46
CA PHE A 502 -46.26 3.84 -10.30
C PHE A 502 -45.61 4.00 -8.92
N GLN A 503 -45.80 3.04 -8.01
CA GLN A 503 -45.23 3.06 -6.65
C GLN A 503 -44.07 2.06 -6.55
N PRO A 504 -42.82 2.55 -6.42
CA PRO A 504 -41.66 1.70 -6.17
C PRO A 504 -41.77 0.90 -4.88
N GLU A 505 -41.12 -0.26 -4.85
CA GLU A 505 -40.96 -1.13 -3.70
C GLU A 505 -39.50 -1.08 -3.22
N PRO A 506 -39.18 -0.23 -2.21
CA PRO A 506 -37.82 -0.08 -1.73
C PRO A 506 -37.27 -1.40 -1.20
N GLY A 507 -36.00 -1.67 -1.50
CA GLY A 507 -35.26 -2.72 -0.83
C GLY A 507 -35.07 -2.41 0.65
N ALA A 508 -34.76 -3.44 1.44
CA ALA A 508 -34.45 -3.26 2.84
C ALA A 508 -33.08 -2.64 3.04
N SER A 509 -32.91 -1.86 4.11
CA SER A 509 -31.60 -1.32 4.43
C SER A 509 -30.66 -2.44 4.89
N GLY A 510 -29.40 -2.34 4.49
CA GLY A 510 -28.34 -3.00 5.25
C GLY A 510 -28.15 -2.29 6.60
N ASN A 511 -27.38 -2.92 7.48
CA ASN A 511 -27.01 -2.37 8.78
C ASN A 511 -25.50 -2.57 8.97
N GLY A 512 -24.84 -1.77 9.82
CA GLY A 512 -23.43 -1.95 10.13
C GLY A 512 -22.50 -1.84 8.91
N GLY A 513 -22.84 -0.97 7.94
CA GLY A 513 -22.11 -0.85 6.67
C GLY A 513 -22.52 -1.84 5.58
N GLY A 514 -23.45 -2.75 5.85
CA GLY A 514 -24.01 -3.63 4.83
C GLY A 514 -24.79 -2.87 3.77
N GLY A 515 -24.74 -3.34 2.52
CA GLY A 515 -25.43 -2.70 1.40
C GLY A 515 -26.94 -2.86 1.44
N ALA A 516 -27.69 -1.81 1.08
CA ALA A 516 -29.13 -1.90 0.88
C ALA A 516 -29.55 -2.86 -0.24
N GLY A 517 -30.73 -3.47 -0.11
CA GLY A 517 -31.35 -4.26 -1.16
C GLY A 517 -31.83 -3.42 -2.35
N GLY A 518 -31.96 -4.04 -3.52
CA GLY A 518 -32.42 -3.39 -4.73
C GLY A 518 -33.87 -2.90 -4.64
N THR A 519 -34.22 -1.85 -5.38
CA THR A 519 -35.61 -1.35 -5.46
C THR A 519 -36.39 -2.01 -6.58
N GLY A 520 -37.54 -2.62 -6.26
CA GLY A 520 -38.50 -3.15 -7.23
C GLY A 520 -39.34 -2.03 -7.85
N SER A 521 -39.71 -2.18 -9.13
CA SER A 521 -40.59 -1.24 -9.86
C SER A 521 -40.21 0.26 -9.69
N TYR A 522 -38.92 0.58 -9.72
CA TYR A 522 -38.38 1.91 -9.43
C TYR A 522 -38.77 3.04 -10.43
N LEU A 523 -39.28 2.70 -11.62
CA LEU A 523 -39.76 3.70 -12.59
C LEU A 523 -41.23 4.03 -12.34
N THR A 524 -41.55 5.31 -12.13
CA THR A 524 -42.91 5.74 -11.74
C THR A 524 -43.82 6.05 -12.92
N ASN A 525 -43.30 6.03 -14.15
CA ASN A 525 -44.02 6.43 -15.38
C ASN A 525 -43.97 5.39 -16.50
N GLN A 526 -43.29 4.27 -16.28
CA GLN A 526 -43.15 3.14 -17.22
C GLN A 526 -42.78 1.88 -16.44
N VAL A 527 -42.93 0.70 -17.06
CA VAL A 527 -42.48 -0.57 -16.48
C VAL A 527 -40.97 -0.59 -16.35
N THR A 528 -40.45 -1.16 -15.25
CA THR A 528 -39.00 -1.36 -15.13
C THR A 528 -38.56 -2.50 -16.03
N PRO A 529 -37.52 -2.33 -16.89
CA PRO A 529 -37.01 -3.45 -17.68
C PRO A 529 -36.41 -4.58 -16.84
N ARG A 530 -35.92 -4.22 -15.65
CA ARG A 530 -35.31 -5.10 -14.67
C ARG A 530 -35.54 -4.49 -13.29
N GLY A 531 -35.62 -5.31 -12.25
CA GLY A 531 -35.50 -4.83 -10.88
C GLY A 531 -34.19 -4.05 -10.68
N GLY A 532 -34.16 -3.16 -9.68
CA GLY A 532 -32.91 -2.51 -9.28
C GLY A 532 -31.90 -3.51 -8.71
N ASN A 533 -30.61 -3.28 -8.99
CA ASN A 533 -29.53 -4.01 -8.32
C ASN A 533 -29.49 -3.64 -6.83
N GLY A 534 -29.04 -4.57 -6.00
CA GLY A 534 -28.62 -4.29 -4.64
C GLY A 534 -27.38 -3.38 -4.61
N PHE A 535 -27.12 -2.82 -3.45
CA PHE A 535 -25.91 -2.09 -3.15
C PHE A 535 -24.87 -3.07 -2.59
N GLY A 536 -23.61 -2.84 -2.91
CA GLY A 536 -22.49 -3.57 -2.32
C GLY A 536 -22.19 -3.10 -0.91
N ALA A 537 -21.12 -3.64 -0.32
CA ALA A 537 -20.51 -3.14 0.91
C ALA A 537 -20.40 -1.60 0.93
N PHE A 538 -20.58 -1.00 2.10
CA PHE A 538 -20.55 0.45 2.32
C PHE A 538 -21.55 1.24 1.47
N ASP A 539 -22.70 0.62 1.18
CA ASP A 539 -23.73 1.15 0.27
C ASP A 539 -23.17 1.55 -1.11
N THR A 540 -22.22 0.76 -1.64
CA THR A 540 -21.68 0.99 -3.00
C THR A 540 -22.75 0.72 -4.07
N PRO A 541 -23.18 1.71 -4.87
CA PRO A 541 -24.32 1.52 -5.78
C PRO A 541 -24.08 0.46 -6.85
N GLY A 542 -24.99 -0.50 -6.95
CA GLY A 542 -25.03 -1.49 -8.04
C GLY A 542 -24.04 -2.64 -7.94
N ALA A 543 -23.27 -2.71 -6.85
CA ALA A 543 -22.32 -3.79 -6.55
C ALA A 543 -22.92 -4.96 -5.75
N GLY A 544 -24.23 -4.90 -5.40
CA GLY A 544 -24.94 -6.03 -4.80
C GLY A 544 -25.61 -6.92 -5.84
N GLY A 545 -26.47 -7.83 -5.40
CA GLY A 545 -27.15 -8.79 -6.27
C GLY A 545 -27.91 -8.09 -7.41
N GLN A 546 -27.83 -8.62 -8.63
CA GLN A 546 -28.49 -8.00 -9.77
C GLN A 546 -30.01 -8.14 -9.68
N GLY A 547 -30.75 -7.17 -10.20
CA GLY A 547 -32.20 -7.30 -10.29
C GLY A 547 -32.67 -8.36 -11.29
N GLY A 548 -33.87 -8.90 -11.11
CA GLY A 548 -34.51 -9.82 -12.04
C GLY A 548 -35.11 -9.11 -13.25
N GLU A 549 -35.01 -9.70 -14.44
CA GLU A 549 -35.58 -9.13 -15.65
C GLU A 549 -37.12 -9.19 -15.66
N SER A 550 -37.75 -8.11 -16.13
CA SER A 550 -39.20 -8.07 -16.26
C SER A 550 -39.70 -8.92 -17.42
N GLY A 551 -40.85 -9.56 -17.22
CA GLY A 551 -41.50 -10.41 -18.22
C GLY A 551 -42.72 -9.73 -18.82
N TRP A 552 -42.96 -9.92 -20.12
CA TRP A 552 -44.17 -9.40 -20.76
C TRP A 552 -44.85 -10.36 -21.75
N ASN A 553 -46.19 -10.33 -21.83
CA ASN A 553 -46.98 -11.07 -22.83
C ASN A 553 -48.38 -10.47 -23.06
N SER A 554 -48.94 -10.63 -24.26
CA SER A 554 -50.28 -10.17 -24.64
C SER A 554 -51.41 -11.16 -24.33
N ASN A 555 -51.09 -12.38 -23.91
CA ASN A 555 -52.07 -13.45 -23.71
C ASN A 555 -52.95 -13.23 -22.46
N THR A 556 -54.19 -12.81 -22.72
CA THR A 556 -55.21 -12.50 -21.72
C THR A 556 -55.88 -13.71 -21.08
N GLY A 557 -55.76 -14.90 -21.68
CA GLY A 557 -56.45 -16.13 -21.24
C GLY A 557 -55.70 -16.94 -20.18
N ASN A 558 -54.41 -16.67 -19.98
CA ASN A 558 -53.51 -17.37 -19.05
C ASN A 558 -52.76 -16.36 -18.14
N TYR A 559 -53.51 -15.45 -17.51
CA TYR A 559 -52.95 -14.51 -16.54
C TYR A 559 -52.22 -15.29 -15.43
N GLY A 560 -50.90 -15.08 -15.31
CA GLY A 560 -50.01 -15.84 -14.43
C GLY A 560 -49.04 -16.82 -15.10
N GLN A 561 -48.96 -16.86 -16.43
CA GLN A 561 -47.92 -17.56 -17.21
C GLN A 561 -46.87 -16.62 -17.85
N PHE A 562 -46.84 -15.33 -17.51
CA PHE A 562 -45.86 -14.37 -18.04
C PHE A 562 -45.12 -13.61 -16.92
N ARG A 563 -44.52 -14.38 -16.00
CA ARG A 563 -43.90 -13.90 -14.76
C ARG A 563 -42.58 -13.18 -15.03
N GLY A 564 -42.29 -12.16 -14.23
CA GLY A 564 -40.96 -11.57 -14.13
C GLY A 564 -39.97 -12.55 -13.51
N ALA A 565 -38.70 -12.41 -13.85
CA ALA A 565 -37.64 -13.16 -13.20
C ALA A 565 -37.28 -12.55 -11.86
N ALA A 566 -36.54 -13.29 -11.05
CA ALA A 566 -36.22 -12.88 -9.69
C ALA A 566 -34.85 -12.20 -9.56
N GLY A 567 -34.66 -11.46 -8.47
CA GLY A 567 -33.36 -10.88 -8.13
C GLY A 567 -32.34 -11.92 -7.64
N GLY A 568 -31.06 -11.68 -7.92
CA GLY A 568 -29.95 -12.50 -7.41
C GLY A 568 -29.58 -12.16 -5.98
N GLY A 569 -28.97 -13.12 -5.27
CA GLY A 569 -28.53 -12.96 -3.90
C GLY A 569 -27.41 -11.93 -3.73
N GLY A 570 -27.14 -11.54 -2.49
CA GLY A 570 -26.09 -10.58 -2.13
C GLY A 570 -24.66 -11.07 -2.35
N GLY A 571 -24.43 -12.24 -2.95
CA GLY A 571 -23.10 -12.81 -3.16
C GLY A 571 -22.52 -13.47 -1.91
N THR A 572 -21.22 -13.73 -1.93
CA THR A 572 -20.46 -14.40 -0.87
C THR A 572 -19.36 -13.50 -0.32
N LEU A 573 -19.27 -13.44 1.01
CA LEU A 573 -18.06 -12.95 1.67
C LEU A 573 -17.20 -14.14 2.11
N GLY A 574 -17.78 -15.15 2.76
CA GLY A 574 -17.12 -16.43 3.02
C GLY A 574 -17.26 -17.44 1.87
N LEU A 575 -16.47 -18.51 1.90
CA LEU A 575 -16.63 -19.63 0.96
C LEU A 575 -18.00 -20.30 1.14
N ASP A 576 -18.61 -20.72 0.03
CA ASP A 576 -19.83 -21.53 0.07
C ASP A 576 -19.57 -22.83 0.84
N VAL A 577 -20.50 -23.19 1.74
CA VAL A 577 -20.41 -24.43 2.51
C VAL A 577 -21.10 -25.55 1.75
N VAL A 578 -20.29 -26.48 1.24
CA VAL A 578 -20.76 -27.69 0.54
C VAL A 578 -20.81 -28.90 1.48
N LEU A 579 -21.78 -29.79 1.27
CA LEU A 579 -21.85 -31.11 1.90
C LEU A 579 -20.67 -31.99 1.46
N ALA A 580 -20.40 -33.04 2.23
CA ALA A 580 -19.29 -33.98 2.01
C ALA A 580 -19.36 -34.74 0.67
N ASP A 581 -20.50 -34.70 -0.04
CA ASP A 581 -20.68 -35.25 -1.39
C ASP A 581 -20.40 -34.24 -2.52
N GLY A 582 -19.98 -33.02 -2.17
CA GLY A 582 -19.67 -31.93 -3.10
C GLY A 582 -20.91 -31.20 -3.62
N CYS A 583 -22.08 -31.46 -3.05
CA CYS A 583 -23.31 -30.71 -3.33
C CYS A 583 -23.48 -29.60 -2.28
N ASN A 584 -24.09 -28.46 -2.62
CA ASN A 584 -24.38 -27.42 -1.63
C ASN A 584 -25.30 -27.96 -0.51
N ASP A 585 -25.11 -27.51 0.73
CA ASP A 585 -26.02 -27.90 1.83
C ASP A 585 -27.36 -27.16 1.73
N GLN A 586 -28.23 -27.69 0.88
CA GLN A 586 -29.57 -27.17 0.63
C GLN A 586 -30.52 -27.38 1.84
N MET A 587 -30.03 -27.93 2.96
CA MET A 587 -30.76 -27.96 4.24
C MET A 587 -30.37 -26.80 5.18
N THR A 588 -29.26 -26.08 4.91
CA THR A 588 -28.74 -25.02 5.78
C THR A 588 -28.67 -23.68 5.04
N LEU A 589 -29.78 -22.94 5.15
CA LEU A 589 -30.06 -21.67 4.47
C LEU A 589 -28.97 -20.61 4.65
N GLY A 590 -28.59 -19.97 3.53
CA GLY A 590 -27.69 -18.81 3.50
C GLY A 590 -26.21 -19.15 3.71
N LEU A 591 -25.82 -20.40 3.43
CA LEU A 591 -24.42 -20.82 3.40
C LEU A 591 -23.88 -21.04 1.99
N ASP A 592 -24.67 -20.74 0.97
CA ASP A 592 -24.28 -20.63 -0.43
C ASP A 592 -24.97 -19.43 -1.09
N ALA A 593 -24.26 -18.74 -2.00
CA ALA A 593 -24.86 -17.66 -2.78
C ALA A 593 -25.52 -18.18 -4.07
N GLU A 594 -26.74 -17.74 -4.35
CA GLU A 594 -27.47 -18.15 -5.54
C GLU A 594 -27.87 -16.99 -6.46
N ASN A 595 -27.91 -17.30 -7.77
CA ASN A 595 -28.56 -16.44 -8.76
C ASN A 595 -30.08 -16.49 -8.59
N GLY A 596 -30.75 -15.41 -8.97
CA GLY A 596 -32.21 -15.37 -9.05
C GLY A 596 -32.70 -16.31 -10.16
N PHE A 597 -33.85 -16.94 -9.93
CA PHE A 597 -34.42 -17.85 -10.90
C PHE A 597 -35.15 -17.11 -12.02
N ALA A 598 -35.14 -17.73 -13.21
CA ALA A 598 -35.76 -17.17 -14.41
C ALA A 598 -37.28 -17.01 -14.26
N GLY A 599 -37.86 -16.11 -15.07
CA GLY A 599 -39.30 -15.93 -15.21
C GLY A 599 -39.95 -17.08 -15.99
N HIS A 600 -41.25 -16.98 -16.27
CA HIS A 600 -41.93 -18.07 -16.98
C HIS A 600 -41.51 -18.12 -18.47
N PRO A 601 -41.29 -19.31 -19.09
CA PRO A 601 -40.83 -19.41 -20.49
C PRO A 601 -41.78 -18.81 -21.53
N SER A 602 -43.05 -18.64 -21.17
CA SER A 602 -44.03 -17.95 -22.04
C SER A 602 -43.97 -16.43 -21.94
N ALA A 603 -43.16 -15.83 -21.06
CA ALA A 603 -42.91 -14.39 -21.06
C ALA A 603 -41.83 -14.03 -22.09
N ASN A 604 -42.00 -12.90 -22.75
CA ASN A 604 -40.92 -12.25 -23.48
C ASN A 604 -40.01 -11.50 -22.49
N ALA A 605 -38.72 -11.48 -22.77
CA ALA A 605 -37.72 -10.75 -22.01
C ALA A 605 -37.80 -9.24 -22.31
N ALA A 606 -37.71 -8.39 -21.28
CA ALA A 606 -37.82 -6.93 -21.41
C ALA A 606 -36.54 -6.24 -21.91
N THR A 607 -35.36 -6.78 -21.59
CA THR A 607 -34.04 -6.23 -21.97
C THR A 607 -33.44 -6.94 -23.18
N ARG A 608 -34.01 -8.09 -23.58
CA ARG A 608 -33.54 -8.90 -24.71
C ARG A 608 -34.66 -9.14 -25.73
N PRO A 609 -34.86 -8.20 -26.67
CA PRO A 609 -35.96 -8.27 -27.63
C PRO A 609 -35.88 -9.53 -28.51
N GLY A 610 -37.00 -10.27 -28.60
CA GLY A 610 -37.10 -11.48 -29.40
C GLY A 610 -36.78 -12.77 -28.64
N GLU A 611 -36.31 -12.67 -27.40
CA GLU A 611 -36.13 -13.82 -26.52
C GLU A 611 -37.37 -14.08 -25.67
N THR A 612 -37.71 -15.37 -25.54
CA THR A 612 -38.71 -15.87 -24.59
C THR A 612 -37.94 -16.44 -23.40
N LEU A 613 -38.30 -16.04 -22.17
CA LEU A 613 -37.64 -16.31 -20.87
C LEU A 613 -36.87 -15.11 -20.29
N PRO A 614 -37.50 -14.31 -19.41
CA PRO A 614 -36.82 -13.30 -18.61
C PRO A 614 -35.77 -13.97 -17.70
N TRP A 615 -34.56 -13.41 -17.63
CA TRP A 615 -33.47 -13.97 -16.81
C TRP A 615 -33.45 -13.40 -15.41
N GLY A 616 -33.15 -14.25 -14.44
CA GLY A 616 -32.92 -13.80 -13.08
C GLY A 616 -31.65 -12.97 -12.96
N GLY A 617 -31.50 -12.32 -11.82
CA GLY A 617 -30.31 -11.59 -11.47
C GLY A 617 -29.15 -12.51 -11.10
N PHE A 618 -27.92 -12.13 -11.44
CA PHE A 618 -26.73 -12.78 -10.88
C PHE A 618 -26.55 -12.39 -9.41
N ALA A 619 -25.97 -13.30 -8.62
CA ALA A 619 -25.44 -12.98 -7.30
C ALA A 619 -24.34 -11.91 -7.40
N ALA A 620 -24.05 -11.22 -6.30
CA ALA A 620 -22.97 -10.23 -6.27
C ALA A 620 -21.58 -10.90 -6.35
N ASP A 621 -20.60 -10.16 -6.85
CA ASP A 621 -19.20 -10.59 -6.87
C ASP A 621 -18.58 -10.54 -5.46
N ARG A 622 -17.50 -11.29 -5.26
CA ARG A 622 -16.73 -11.32 -4.01
C ARG A 622 -15.69 -10.19 -3.98
N PRO A 623 -15.25 -9.72 -2.79
CA PRO A 623 -14.26 -8.65 -2.68
C PRO A 623 -12.80 -9.10 -2.87
N PHE A 624 -12.56 -10.37 -3.23
CA PHE A 624 -11.24 -10.99 -3.35
C PHE A 624 -10.76 -11.04 -4.81
N THR A 625 -9.46 -10.95 -5.02
CA THR A 625 -8.72 -10.97 -6.28
C THR A 625 -7.83 -12.22 -6.27
N ASP A 626 -8.26 -13.26 -6.98
CA ASP A 626 -7.75 -14.63 -6.82
C ASP A 626 -6.37 -14.91 -7.45
N ILE A 627 -5.41 -14.01 -7.27
CA ILE A 627 -4.02 -14.16 -7.75
C ILE A 627 -3.25 -15.27 -6.98
N ASN A 628 -3.62 -15.55 -5.73
CA ASN A 628 -2.94 -16.51 -4.84
C ASN A 628 -3.79 -17.75 -4.47
N GLY A 629 -4.96 -17.93 -5.10
CA GLY A 629 -5.95 -18.95 -4.69
C GLY A 629 -6.80 -18.47 -3.50
N THR A 630 -7.51 -19.38 -2.80
CA THR A 630 -8.41 -19.02 -1.68
C THR A 630 -7.70 -19.04 -0.31
N GLY A 631 -6.37 -18.97 -0.30
CA GLY A 631 -5.55 -19.17 0.90
C GLY A 631 -5.45 -17.93 1.79
N ASP A 632 -5.79 -16.76 1.25
CA ASP A 632 -5.64 -15.42 1.78
C ASP A 632 -6.98 -14.63 1.85
N ASP A 633 -8.12 -15.33 1.73
CA ASP A 633 -9.48 -14.75 1.78
C ASP A 633 -9.91 -14.27 3.20
N PHE A 634 -9.14 -13.37 3.82
CA PHE A 634 -9.39 -12.87 5.18
C PHE A 634 -8.81 -11.47 5.41
N TRP A 635 -9.08 -10.88 6.59
CA TRP A 635 -8.46 -9.64 7.08
C TRP A 635 -7.45 -9.93 8.19
N GLY A 636 -6.25 -9.34 8.10
CA GLY A 636 -5.18 -9.45 9.10
C GLY A 636 -4.07 -10.43 8.68
N THR A 637 -3.32 -10.95 9.65
CA THR A 637 -2.20 -11.90 9.42
C THR A 637 -2.52 -13.26 10.04
N MET A 638 -2.13 -14.34 9.37
CA MET A 638 -2.36 -15.71 9.79
C MET A 638 -1.06 -16.51 9.84
N ARG A 639 -0.85 -17.28 10.92
CA ARG A 639 0.06 -18.43 10.91
C ARG A 639 -0.67 -19.61 10.29
N LYS A 640 -0.34 -19.94 9.05
CA LYS A 640 -0.88 -21.07 8.32
C LYS A 640 -0.11 -22.34 8.69
N ASP A 641 -0.80 -23.47 8.78
CA ASP A 641 -0.25 -24.77 9.18
C ASP A 641 0.52 -24.68 10.51
N PHE A 642 -0.05 -23.92 11.46
CA PHE A 642 0.57 -23.57 12.74
C PHE A 642 0.96 -24.81 13.55
N GLY A 643 2.15 -24.77 14.15
CA GLY A 643 2.67 -25.86 14.97
C GLY A 643 3.22 -27.04 14.16
N THR A 644 3.31 -26.91 12.83
CA THR A 644 3.91 -27.90 11.93
C THR A 644 5.27 -27.42 11.39
N GLU A 645 5.99 -28.30 10.68
CA GLU A 645 7.24 -27.92 9.99
C GLU A 645 7.00 -27.00 8.78
N ASP A 646 5.76 -26.91 8.30
CA ASP A 646 5.34 -26.12 7.14
C ASP A 646 4.69 -24.78 7.54
N GLU A 647 4.83 -24.35 8.81
CA GLU A 647 4.25 -23.09 9.30
C GLU A 647 4.73 -21.89 8.47
N GLU A 648 3.78 -21.11 7.96
CA GLU A 648 4.03 -19.92 7.14
C GLU A 648 3.17 -18.75 7.63
N LEU A 649 3.68 -17.52 7.50
CA LEU A 649 2.91 -16.31 7.74
C LEU A 649 2.26 -15.82 6.44
N VAL A 650 0.95 -15.69 6.44
CA VAL A 650 0.15 -15.23 5.30
C VAL A 650 -0.59 -13.95 5.69
N GLU A 651 -0.44 -12.90 4.89
CA GLU A 651 -1.26 -11.68 4.99
C GLU A 651 -2.55 -11.85 4.20
N GLY A 652 -3.67 -11.45 4.79
CA GLY A 652 -4.99 -11.54 4.16
C GLY A 652 -5.22 -10.43 3.15
N GLU A 653 -6.01 -10.72 2.11
CA GLU A 653 -6.26 -9.79 1.01
C GLU A 653 -7.14 -8.59 1.41
N LEU A 654 -7.99 -8.75 2.44
CA LEU A 654 -8.81 -7.65 2.91
C LEU A 654 -7.93 -6.64 3.66
N ILE A 655 -7.92 -5.40 3.16
CA ILE A 655 -7.25 -4.28 3.82
C ILE A 655 -8.05 -3.69 4.99
N GLN A 656 -9.33 -4.03 5.12
CA GLN A 656 -10.20 -3.59 6.22
C GLN A 656 -11.34 -4.60 6.47
N PRO A 657 -11.98 -4.57 7.67
CA PRO A 657 -13.21 -5.30 7.91
C PRO A 657 -14.29 -4.96 6.87
N TRP A 658 -14.73 -5.98 6.14
CA TRP A 658 -15.61 -5.81 4.98
C TRP A 658 -17.07 -6.22 5.27
N PRO A 659 -18.07 -5.32 5.18
CA PRO A 659 -19.47 -5.67 5.37
C PRO A 659 -20.07 -6.36 4.13
N ALA A 660 -21.29 -6.89 4.24
CA ALA A 660 -21.91 -7.69 3.20
C ALA A 660 -22.75 -6.86 2.20
N SER A 661 -23.01 -7.41 1.03
CA SER A 661 -23.83 -6.77 0.00
C SER A 661 -25.32 -7.13 0.11
N GLY A 662 -26.19 -6.24 -0.39
CA GLY A 662 -27.63 -6.44 -0.47
C GLY A 662 -28.07 -7.26 -1.69
N GLY A 663 -29.24 -7.90 -1.60
CA GLY A 663 -29.84 -8.68 -2.68
C GLY A 663 -30.52 -7.83 -3.76
N GLY A 664 -30.67 -8.39 -4.95
CA GLY A 664 -31.33 -7.72 -6.09
C GLY A 664 -32.85 -7.72 -5.99
N ALA A 665 -33.52 -6.74 -6.61
CA ALA A 665 -34.98 -6.69 -6.67
C ALA A 665 -35.57 -7.66 -7.70
N GLY A 666 -36.82 -8.07 -7.52
CA GLY A 666 -37.56 -8.85 -8.51
C GLY A 666 -37.97 -8.03 -9.74
N GLY A 667 -38.16 -8.72 -10.88
CA GLY A 667 -38.68 -8.13 -12.11
C GLY A 667 -40.21 -8.02 -12.13
N ASP A 668 -40.72 -7.05 -12.87
CA ASP A 668 -42.15 -6.83 -13.07
C ASP A 668 -42.74 -7.89 -14.02
N ALA A 669 -44.03 -8.18 -13.87
CA ALA A 669 -44.79 -8.96 -14.84
C ALA A 669 -45.84 -8.07 -15.51
N THR A 670 -45.73 -7.91 -16.84
CA THR A 670 -46.54 -6.96 -17.60
C THR A 670 -47.35 -7.64 -18.68
N ARG A 671 -48.63 -7.31 -18.75
CA ARG A 671 -49.51 -7.71 -19.83
C ARG A 671 -49.49 -6.66 -20.95
N ALA A 672 -48.75 -6.93 -22.02
CA ALA A 672 -48.58 -6.02 -23.15
C ALA A 672 -48.27 -6.76 -24.47
N THR A 673 -48.50 -6.09 -25.60
CA THR A 673 -48.12 -6.59 -26.95
C THR A 673 -46.74 -6.11 -27.41
N GLU A 674 -46.15 -5.17 -26.68
CA GLU A 674 -44.84 -4.57 -26.96
C GLU A 674 -44.19 -4.13 -25.64
N TYR A 675 -42.88 -3.91 -25.66
CA TYR A 675 -42.12 -3.42 -24.51
C TYR A 675 -41.25 -2.21 -24.89
N PRO A 676 -41.25 -1.11 -24.11
CA PRO A 676 -42.16 -0.84 -23.00
C PRO A 676 -43.61 -0.62 -23.50
N PRO A 677 -44.65 -0.87 -22.68
CA PRO A 677 -46.03 -0.63 -23.09
C PRO A 677 -46.30 0.87 -23.32
N SER A 678 -47.16 1.18 -24.29
CA SER A 678 -47.53 2.56 -24.64
C SER A 678 -48.37 3.28 -23.58
N GLU A 679 -49.05 2.54 -22.69
CA GLU A 679 -49.75 3.08 -21.52
C GLU A 679 -49.46 2.24 -20.27
N LEU A 680 -49.24 2.90 -19.12
CA LEU A 680 -49.09 2.25 -17.82
C LEU A 680 -50.49 2.01 -17.23
N LEU A 681 -51.04 0.82 -17.43
CA LEU A 681 -52.37 0.45 -16.95
C LEU A 681 -52.28 -0.31 -15.62
N ASN A 682 -53.04 0.16 -14.63
CA ASN A 682 -53.04 -0.40 -13.27
C ASN A 682 -53.42 -1.89 -13.20
N SER A 683 -54.23 -2.41 -14.13
CA SER A 683 -54.74 -3.79 -14.12
C SER A 683 -53.91 -4.80 -14.91
N ASP A 684 -52.83 -4.34 -15.54
CA ASP A 684 -52.03 -5.13 -16.47
C ASP A 684 -50.58 -5.29 -16.01
N GLN A 685 -50.26 -4.93 -14.76
CA GLN A 685 -48.90 -4.93 -14.23
C GLN A 685 -48.88 -5.42 -12.79
N ASP A 686 -48.07 -6.45 -12.54
CA ASP A 686 -47.76 -6.96 -11.21
C ASP A 686 -46.30 -6.64 -10.90
N LYS A 687 -46.06 -5.97 -9.78
CA LYS A 687 -44.74 -5.46 -9.38
C LYS A 687 -43.79 -6.54 -8.89
N GLY A 688 -42.51 -6.40 -9.23
CA GLY A 688 -41.43 -7.02 -8.49
C GLY A 688 -41.27 -6.41 -7.09
N CYS A 689 -40.70 -7.18 -6.16
CA CYS A 689 -40.43 -6.73 -4.80
C CYS A 689 -38.99 -6.20 -4.63
N GLY A 690 -38.74 -5.44 -3.55
CA GLY A 690 -37.39 -4.99 -3.18
C GLY A 690 -36.54 -6.11 -2.58
N GLY A 691 -35.21 -6.01 -2.68
CA GLY A 691 -34.24 -6.99 -2.15
C GLY A 691 -34.00 -6.90 -0.65
N GLY A 692 -33.45 -7.97 -0.07
CA GLY A 692 -33.00 -8.01 1.33
C GLY A 692 -31.71 -7.21 1.53
N GLY A 693 -31.52 -6.62 2.72
CA GLY A 693 -30.32 -5.85 3.05
C GLY A 693 -29.14 -6.74 3.44
N GLY A 694 -27.91 -6.35 3.09
CA GLY A 694 -26.68 -7.01 3.53
C GLY A 694 -26.46 -6.82 5.04
N SER A 695 -25.84 -7.80 5.68
CA SER A 695 -25.38 -7.67 7.06
C SER A 695 -24.13 -6.80 7.17
N GLY A 696 -23.90 -6.24 8.36
CA GLY A 696 -22.75 -5.38 8.60
C GLY A 696 -21.46 -6.10 8.98
N ALA A 697 -20.42 -5.29 9.20
CA ALA A 697 -19.14 -5.69 9.77
C ALA A 697 -19.09 -5.27 11.26
N LEU A 698 -18.73 -6.23 12.11
CA LEU A 698 -18.54 -6.07 13.55
C LEU A 698 -17.10 -6.43 13.90
N THR A 699 -16.39 -5.49 14.51
CA THR A 699 -15.06 -5.72 15.06
C THR A 699 -15.09 -5.48 16.57
N VAL A 700 -14.69 -6.47 17.36
CA VAL A 700 -14.56 -6.37 18.81
C VAL A 700 -13.09 -6.51 19.17
N LEU A 701 -12.49 -5.45 19.68
CA LEU A 701 -11.12 -5.41 20.16
C LEU A 701 -11.17 -5.33 21.69
N ALA A 702 -10.62 -6.33 22.37
CA ALA A 702 -10.58 -6.36 23.82
C ALA A 702 -9.16 -6.58 24.36
N LEU A 703 -8.72 -5.74 25.30
CA LEU A 703 -7.47 -6.04 26.03
C LEU A 703 -7.66 -7.21 27.00
N GLY A 704 -8.84 -7.32 27.61
CA GLY A 704 -9.25 -8.46 28.40
C GLY A 704 -9.96 -9.53 27.55
N LYS A 705 -10.43 -10.58 28.21
CA LYS A 705 -11.15 -11.69 27.57
C LYS A 705 -12.48 -11.28 26.92
N ILE A 706 -12.90 -12.08 25.94
CA ILE A 706 -14.23 -12.04 25.33
C ILE A 706 -14.97 -13.31 25.75
N SER A 707 -16.10 -13.20 26.44
CA SER A 707 -16.83 -14.34 27.01
C SER A 707 -18.28 -14.39 26.56
N MET A 708 -18.75 -15.60 26.24
CA MET A 708 -20.11 -15.88 25.82
C MET A 708 -20.81 -16.75 26.87
N GLY A 709 -21.91 -16.26 27.45
CA GLY A 709 -22.74 -17.06 28.35
C GLY A 709 -23.63 -18.06 27.60
N ILE A 710 -24.30 -18.96 28.32
CA ILE A 710 -25.15 -20.02 27.74
C ILE A 710 -26.26 -19.54 26.78
N ASN A 711 -26.71 -18.30 26.94
CA ASN A 711 -27.73 -17.67 26.07
C ASN A 711 -27.13 -16.64 25.11
N GLY A 712 -25.82 -16.42 25.17
CA GLY A 712 -25.08 -15.43 24.41
C GLY A 712 -25.16 -15.66 22.90
N LYS A 713 -25.41 -14.58 22.15
CA LYS A 713 -25.49 -14.59 20.68
C LYS A 713 -24.81 -13.39 20.04
N ILE A 714 -24.16 -13.63 18.91
CA ILE A 714 -23.71 -12.62 17.95
C ILE A 714 -24.29 -12.97 16.59
N THR A 715 -25.09 -12.08 16.01
CA THR A 715 -25.82 -12.33 14.76
C THR A 715 -25.51 -11.28 13.70
N ALA A 716 -25.01 -11.75 12.56
CA ALA A 716 -24.66 -10.96 11.38
C ALA A 716 -25.32 -11.58 10.14
N ARG A 717 -26.66 -11.64 10.14
CA ARG A 717 -27.44 -12.30 9.08
C ARG A 717 -27.76 -11.35 7.94
N GLY A 718 -27.66 -11.82 6.72
CA GLY A 718 -28.28 -11.16 5.58
C GLY A 718 -29.79 -11.10 5.76
N GLY A 719 -30.39 -10.00 5.33
CA GLY A 719 -31.83 -9.81 5.33
C GLY A 719 -32.51 -10.69 4.29
N HIS A 720 -33.66 -11.26 4.62
CA HIS A 720 -34.45 -12.05 3.70
C HIS A 720 -35.02 -11.20 2.55
N GLY A 721 -35.05 -11.76 1.34
CA GLY A 721 -35.86 -11.28 0.24
C GLY A 721 -37.36 -11.51 0.50
N SER A 722 -38.21 -11.13 -0.45
CA SER A 722 -39.66 -11.25 -0.31
C SER A 722 -40.32 -11.67 -1.63
N GLY A 723 -41.58 -12.10 -1.58
CA GLY A 723 -42.37 -12.40 -2.79
C GLY A 723 -42.89 -11.14 -3.50
N GLY A 724 -42.95 -11.18 -4.84
CA GLY A 724 -43.58 -10.15 -5.67
C GLY A 724 -45.11 -10.07 -5.53
N GLU A 725 -45.74 -9.14 -6.27
CA GLU A 725 -47.20 -8.90 -6.22
C GLU A 725 -48.01 -10.17 -6.55
N ASN A 726 -49.14 -10.37 -5.86
CA ASN A 726 -50.04 -11.51 -6.04
C ASN A 726 -51.43 -11.04 -6.53
N THR A 727 -52.15 -11.91 -7.25
CA THR A 727 -53.53 -11.62 -7.69
C THR A 727 -54.60 -12.47 -7.01
N ASN A 728 -54.23 -13.61 -6.40
CA ASN A 728 -55.14 -14.49 -5.64
C ASN A 728 -54.47 -15.06 -4.37
N TYR A 729 -53.86 -14.20 -3.55
CA TYR A 729 -53.16 -14.51 -2.30
C TYR A 729 -51.87 -15.35 -2.45
N VAL A 730 -51.88 -16.47 -3.16
CA VAL A 730 -50.74 -17.43 -3.17
C VAL A 730 -49.96 -17.49 -4.50
N ASN A 731 -50.43 -16.83 -5.57
CA ASN A 731 -49.95 -17.11 -6.93
C ASN A 731 -48.73 -16.30 -7.42
N ARG A 732 -48.23 -15.33 -6.64
CA ARG A 732 -47.02 -14.48 -6.86
C ARG A 732 -46.67 -14.21 -8.32
N ILE A 733 -47.26 -13.20 -8.97
CA ILE A 733 -47.07 -12.98 -10.40
C ILE A 733 -45.79 -12.17 -10.71
N GLY A 734 -45.47 -11.16 -9.88
CA GLY A 734 -44.19 -10.47 -9.93
C GLY A 734 -43.03 -11.34 -9.43
N GLY A 735 -41.80 -11.02 -9.84
CA GLY A 735 -40.61 -11.75 -9.41
C GLY A 735 -40.32 -11.61 -7.92
N GLY A 736 -39.83 -12.68 -7.30
CA GLY A 736 -39.22 -12.63 -5.96
C GLY A 736 -37.90 -11.85 -5.99
N SER A 737 -37.44 -11.40 -4.83
CA SER A 737 -36.18 -10.67 -4.70
C SER A 737 -35.09 -11.51 -4.06
N GLY A 738 -33.82 -11.18 -4.29
CA GLY A 738 -32.70 -11.87 -3.66
C GLY A 738 -32.55 -11.51 -2.18
N GLY A 739 -32.01 -12.45 -1.40
CA GLY A 739 -31.59 -12.19 -0.02
C GLY A 739 -30.24 -11.47 0.05
N GLY A 740 -29.99 -10.74 1.13
CA GLY A 740 -28.68 -10.12 1.40
C GLY A 740 -27.65 -11.13 1.88
N ALA A 741 -26.36 -10.83 1.76
CA ALA A 741 -25.28 -11.71 2.22
C ALA A 741 -25.01 -11.60 3.74
N GLY A 742 -24.36 -12.63 4.29
CA GLY A 742 -23.91 -12.69 5.69
C GLY A 742 -22.73 -11.76 5.97
N GLY A 743 -22.62 -11.27 7.21
CA GLY A 743 -21.69 -10.21 7.59
C GLY A 743 -20.28 -10.66 7.94
N HIS A 744 -19.48 -9.75 8.48
CA HIS A 744 -18.13 -10.05 8.95
C HIS A 744 -18.06 -9.84 10.46
N ILE A 745 -17.70 -10.89 11.19
CA ILE A 745 -17.50 -10.85 12.64
C ILE A 745 -16.02 -11.07 12.93
N ILE A 746 -15.37 -10.10 13.57
CA ILE A 746 -13.98 -10.18 14.00
C ILE A 746 -13.96 -10.03 15.51
N LEU A 747 -13.47 -11.06 16.20
CA LEU A 747 -13.23 -11.03 17.64
C LEU A 747 -11.73 -11.08 17.86
N GLN A 748 -11.19 -10.04 18.48
CA GLN A 748 -9.77 -9.90 18.73
C GLN A 748 -9.52 -9.60 20.19
N THR A 749 -8.60 -10.35 20.80
CA THR A 749 -8.24 -10.15 22.21
C THR A 749 -6.76 -10.37 22.46
N ALA A 750 -6.23 -9.65 23.45
CA ALA A 750 -4.89 -9.90 23.98
C ALA A 750 -4.86 -11.03 25.04
N GLN A 751 -6.02 -11.55 25.44
CA GLN A 751 -6.17 -12.72 26.30
C GLN A 751 -6.82 -13.86 25.50
N HIS A 752 -8.02 -14.29 25.89
CA HIS A 752 -8.69 -15.45 25.31
C HIS A 752 -10.17 -15.18 25.00
N ILE A 753 -10.70 -15.97 24.07
CA ILE A 753 -12.12 -16.06 23.73
C ILE A 753 -12.69 -17.28 24.44
N ASP A 754 -13.63 -17.06 25.36
CA ASP A 754 -14.27 -18.10 26.16
C ASP A 754 -15.67 -18.43 25.62
N LEU A 755 -15.78 -19.60 25.01
CA LEU A 755 -17.01 -20.18 24.47
C LEU A 755 -17.51 -21.37 25.32
N SER A 756 -16.93 -21.61 26.50
CA SER A 756 -17.11 -22.83 27.29
C SER A 756 -18.54 -23.04 27.82
N GLU A 757 -19.29 -21.95 28.00
CA GLU A 757 -20.69 -21.97 28.46
C GLU A 757 -21.70 -22.15 27.32
N LEU A 758 -21.30 -22.08 26.06
CA LEU A 758 -22.23 -22.16 24.93
C LEU A 758 -22.90 -23.54 24.84
N PRO A 759 -24.21 -23.58 24.48
CA PRO A 759 -24.97 -24.81 24.49
C PRO A 759 -24.49 -25.73 23.37
N GLN A 760 -24.19 -26.97 23.74
CA GLN A 760 -23.90 -28.01 22.77
C GLN A 760 -25.18 -28.45 22.08
N ASN A 761 -25.15 -28.41 20.76
CA ASN A 761 -26.11 -29.17 19.98
C ASN A 761 -25.30 -30.07 19.07
N GLY A 762 -25.20 -31.36 19.40
CA GLY A 762 -24.74 -32.41 18.47
C GLY A 762 -25.65 -32.58 17.24
N ASN A 763 -26.54 -31.63 17.00
CA ASN A 763 -27.28 -31.42 15.78
C ASN A 763 -26.61 -30.23 15.05
N PRO A 764 -25.88 -30.46 13.94
CA PRO A 764 -25.27 -29.39 13.16
C PRO A 764 -26.28 -28.37 12.60
N ASN A 765 -27.60 -28.69 12.65
CA ASN A 765 -28.70 -27.84 12.22
C ASN A 765 -29.34 -27.03 13.37
N ALA A 766 -28.82 -27.11 14.60
CA ALA A 766 -29.30 -26.27 15.68
C ALA A 766 -28.82 -24.83 15.51
N ALA A 767 -29.56 -23.86 16.07
CA ALA A 767 -29.23 -22.45 15.90
C ALA A 767 -27.89 -22.14 16.60
N PRO A 768 -26.84 -21.73 15.85
CA PRO A 768 -25.54 -21.40 16.41
C PRO A 768 -25.61 -20.10 17.21
N SER A 769 -24.67 -19.92 18.13
CA SER A 769 -24.55 -18.72 18.96
C SER A 769 -23.86 -17.58 18.24
N ILE A 770 -22.84 -17.87 17.41
CA ILE A 770 -22.19 -16.87 16.55
C ILE A 770 -22.53 -17.22 15.10
N LEU A 771 -23.13 -16.27 14.38
CA LEU A 771 -23.74 -16.54 13.09
C LEU A 771 -23.55 -15.43 12.07
N ALA A 772 -22.93 -15.75 10.94
CA ALA A 772 -22.79 -14.88 9.78
C ALA A 772 -23.26 -15.59 8.50
N ARG A 773 -24.58 -15.71 8.31
CA ARG A 773 -25.20 -16.37 7.15
C ARG A 773 -25.95 -15.38 6.29
N GLY A 774 -26.13 -15.67 5.00
CA GLY A 774 -27.00 -14.88 4.15
C GLY A 774 -28.49 -15.08 4.44
N GLY A 775 -29.28 -14.18 3.88
CA GLY A 775 -30.73 -14.21 3.90
C GLY A 775 -31.26 -15.05 2.75
N GLN A 776 -32.38 -15.73 2.97
CA GLN A 776 -33.11 -16.40 1.90
C GLN A 776 -33.60 -15.44 0.82
N GLY A 777 -33.65 -15.90 -0.42
CA GLY A 777 -34.39 -15.30 -1.52
C GLY A 777 -35.90 -15.32 -1.26
N GLY A 778 -36.61 -14.48 -2.00
CA GLY A 778 -38.05 -14.30 -1.88
C GLY A 778 -38.85 -15.34 -2.67
N ALA A 779 -40.01 -15.74 -2.12
CA ALA A 779 -40.82 -16.79 -2.72
C ALA A 779 -41.31 -16.47 -4.15
N GLY A 780 -41.19 -17.46 -5.03
CA GLY A 780 -41.63 -17.44 -6.43
C GLY A 780 -43.03 -18.01 -6.64
N TYR A 781 -43.23 -18.72 -7.76
CA TYR A 781 -44.54 -19.27 -8.14
C TYR A 781 -45.19 -20.11 -7.02
N ASN A 782 -46.49 -19.90 -6.79
CA ASN A 782 -47.27 -20.58 -5.74
C ASN A 782 -46.72 -20.38 -4.32
N ASN A 783 -45.94 -19.31 -4.11
CA ASN A 783 -45.32 -19.00 -2.83
C ASN A 783 -44.36 -20.10 -2.36
N ALA A 784 -43.60 -20.65 -3.32
CA ALA A 784 -42.59 -21.68 -3.10
C ALA A 784 -41.17 -21.14 -3.33
N GLY A 785 -40.17 -21.84 -2.80
CA GLY A 785 -38.75 -21.60 -3.06
C GLY A 785 -38.22 -20.26 -2.53
N GLY A 786 -38.42 -19.97 -1.24
CA GLY A 786 -37.94 -18.74 -0.60
C GLY A 786 -38.80 -18.27 0.57
N ALA A 787 -38.51 -17.07 1.10
CA ALA A 787 -39.23 -16.45 2.20
C ALA A 787 -40.67 -16.03 1.79
N ASP A 788 -41.66 -16.43 2.61
CA ASP A 788 -43.08 -16.11 2.41
C ASP A 788 -43.56 -14.89 3.24
N ASP A 789 -44.84 -14.51 3.05
CA ASP A 789 -45.49 -13.38 3.75
C ASP A 789 -45.51 -13.50 5.30
N ASN A 790 -45.18 -14.66 5.88
CA ASN A 790 -45.18 -14.84 7.33
C ASN A 790 -43.84 -14.48 7.99
N GLU A 791 -42.79 -14.14 7.23
CA GLU A 791 -41.46 -13.62 7.68
C GLU A 791 -40.73 -14.43 8.80
N LEU A 792 -41.33 -15.48 9.37
CA LEU A 792 -40.96 -16.07 10.66
C LEU A 792 -40.62 -17.56 10.60
N THR A 793 -40.89 -18.24 9.48
CA THR A 793 -40.52 -19.65 9.30
C THR A 793 -40.02 -19.90 7.89
N PRO A 794 -38.70 -19.95 7.67
CA PRO A 794 -38.13 -20.31 6.38
C PRO A 794 -38.61 -21.72 5.98
N GLN A 795 -39.14 -21.90 4.77
CA GLN A 795 -39.79 -23.16 4.36
C GLN A 795 -38.86 -24.14 3.64
N ALA A 796 -37.96 -23.64 2.78
CA ALA A 796 -36.91 -24.37 2.08
C ALA A 796 -36.07 -23.35 1.29
N ASP A 797 -34.89 -23.77 0.85
CA ASP A 797 -34.14 -23.20 -0.26
C ASP A 797 -35.04 -23.08 -1.52
N ALA A 798 -34.63 -22.35 -2.56
CA ALA A 798 -35.35 -22.22 -3.82
C ALA A 798 -35.64 -23.57 -4.52
N HIS A 799 -34.99 -24.63 -4.06
CA HIS A 799 -35.22 -26.00 -4.46
C HIS A 799 -36.32 -26.72 -3.64
N HIS A 800 -37.40 -27.17 -4.29
CA HIS A 800 -38.52 -27.85 -3.62
C HIS A 800 -38.29 -29.37 -3.49
N THR A 801 -38.41 -29.93 -2.27
CA THR A 801 -38.24 -31.37 -1.98
C THR A 801 -39.49 -32.24 -2.24
N GLY A 802 -40.47 -31.81 -3.05
CA GLY A 802 -41.66 -32.64 -3.27
C GLY A 802 -42.71 -32.12 -4.23
N GLY A 803 -42.87 -32.85 -5.35
CA GLY A 803 -44.12 -32.88 -6.13
C GLY A 803 -43.93 -32.65 -7.62
N GLY A 804 -44.08 -33.70 -8.42
CA GLY A 804 -43.83 -33.69 -9.85
C GLY A 804 -44.66 -32.67 -10.62
N GLY A 805 -43.96 -31.71 -11.23
CA GLY A 805 -44.40 -30.94 -12.38
C GLY A 805 -43.24 -30.92 -13.37
N ASP A 806 -43.47 -31.38 -14.60
CA ASP A 806 -42.47 -31.40 -15.67
C ASP A 806 -41.91 -29.97 -15.90
N ASN A 807 -40.63 -29.75 -15.56
CA ASN A 807 -39.91 -28.50 -15.84
C ASN A 807 -38.81 -28.78 -16.90
N PRO A 808 -38.75 -28.04 -18.02
CA PRO A 808 -37.82 -28.32 -19.13
C PRO A 808 -36.38 -27.81 -18.94
N PHE A 809 -35.98 -27.33 -17.76
CA PHE A 809 -34.63 -26.83 -17.47
C PHE A 809 -33.87 -27.80 -16.56
N GLU A 810 -33.31 -28.85 -17.16
CA GLU A 810 -32.22 -29.64 -16.56
C GLU A 810 -30.89 -29.05 -17.05
N GLU A 811 -30.21 -28.27 -16.21
CA GLU A 811 -28.75 -28.23 -16.28
C GLU A 811 -28.24 -29.54 -15.65
N PRO A 812 -27.29 -30.26 -16.28
CA PRO A 812 -26.80 -31.51 -15.74
C PRO A 812 -25.91 -31.23 -14.54
N LEU A 813 -26.49 -31.27 -13.33
CA LEU A 813 -25.71 -31.44 -12.12
C LEU A 813 -24.93 -32.76 -12.18
N PRO A 814 -23.77 -32.87 -11.51
CA PRO A 814 -23.05 -34.13 -11.37
C PRO A 814 -24.02 -35.22 -10.94
N PRO A 815 -23.99 -36.44 -11.52
CA PRO A 815 -24.97 -37.50 -11.29
C PRO A 815 -25.13 -37.95 -9.82
N GLN A 816 -24.26 -37.46 -8.94
CA GLN A 816 -24.26 -37.67 -7.50
C GLN A 816 -25.09 -36.64 -6.70
N CYS A 817 -25.47 -35.49 -7.29
CA CYS A 817 -26.44 -34.54 -6.71
C CYS A 817 -27.90 -34.78 -7.20
N ALA A 818 -28.19 -35.98 -7.73
CA ALA A 818 -29.44 -36.29 -8.46
C ALA A 818 -30.67 -36.59 -7.58
N VAL A 819 -30.84 -35.91 -6.45
CA VAL A 819 -32.08 -35.99 -5.66
C VAL A 819 -32.69 -34.62 -5.49
N GLN A 820 -33.06 -33.96 -6.59
CA GLN A 820 -34.07 -32.90 -6.52
C GLN A 820 -34.51 -32.42 -7.92
N THR A 821 -35.74 -32.75 -8.31
CA THR A 821 -36.42 -32.22 -9.50
C THR A 821 -37.42 -31.14 -9.07
N GLY A 822 -37.26 -29.90 -9.53
CA GLY A 822 -38.27 -28.85 -9.36
C GLY A 822 -37.74 -27.45 -9.04
N ILE A 823 -37.08 -26.79 -9.99
CA ILE A 823 -36.77 -25.34 -9.91
C ILE A 823 -38.07 -24.54 -9.80
N VAL A 824 -38.17 -23.64 -8.81
CA VAL A 824 -39.31 -22.72 -8.68
C VAL A 824 -39.07 -21.46 -9.53
N VAL A 825 -39.88 -21.31 -10.57
CA VAL A 825 -39.85 -20.13 -11.44
C VAL A 825 -40.08 -18.86 -10.62
N SER A 826 -39.31 -17.81 -10.90
CA SER A 826 -39.40 -16.50 -10.26
C SER A 826 -39.06 -16.48 -8.75
N ALA A 827 -38.43 -17.52 -8.21
CA ALA A 827 -37.85 -17.51 -6.86
C ALA A 827 -36.57 -16.67 -6.80
N GLY A 828 -36.39 -15.87 -5.75
CA GLY A 828 -35.16 -15.11 -5.51
C GLY A 828 -33.98 -16.00 -5.18
N GLY A 829 -32.76 -15.52 -5.46
CA GLY A 829 -31.54 -16.20 -5.04
C GLY A 829 -31.20 -15.92 -3.57
N ASP A 830 -30.67 -16.92 -2.88
CA ASP A 830 -30.17 -16.80 -1.51
C ASP A 830 -28.87 -15.97 -1.47
N GLY A 831 -28.72 -15.18 -0.41
CA GLY A 831 -27.43 -14.57 -0.10
C GLY A 831 -26.50 -15.60 0.53
N GLY A 832 -25.21 -15.49 0.26
CA GLY A 832 -24.23 -16.45 0.76
C GLY A 832 -23.64 -16.10 2.13
N PRO A 833 -22.68 -16.92 2.59
CA PRO A 833 -22.13 -16.82 3.94
C PRO A 833 -21.23 -15.60 4.11
N GLY A 834 -21.12 -15.19 5.37
CA GLY A 834 -20.21 -14.17 5.86
C GLY A 834 -18.84 -14.73 6.25
N LEU A 835 -18.05 -13.92 6.95
CA LEU A 835 -16.76 -14.32 7.54
C LEU A 835 -16.77 -14.20 9.07
N ILE A 836 -16.13 -15.14 9.74
CA ILE A 836 -15.92 -15.11 11.19
C ILE A 836 -14.43 -15.33 11.47
N GLN A 837 -13.82 -14.42 12.20
CA GLN A 837 -12.39 -14.41 12.48
C GLN A 837 -12.13 -14.29 13.98
N PHE A 838 -11.29 -15.18 14.53
CA PHE A 838 -10.83 -15.12 15.91
C PHE A 838 -9.34 -14.82 15.91
N HIS A 839 -8.98 -13.65 16.40
CA HIS A 839 -7.61 -13.15 16.44
C HIS A 839 -7.12 -13.23 17.89
N VAL A 840 -6.19 -14.16 18.15
CA VAL A 840 -5.68 -14.46 19.51
C VAL A 840 -4.18 -14.70 19.49
N GLY A 841 -3.54 -14.54 20.66
CA GLY A 841 -2.08 -14.65 20.78
C GLY A 841 -1.55 -16.08 20.63
N THR A 842 -2.27 -17.10 21.12
CA THR A 842 -1.83 -18.49 21.11
C THR A 842 -3.00 -19.46 20.95
N LEU A 843 -3.02 -20.26 19.89
CA LEU A 843 -3.94 -21.39 19.76
C LEU A 843 -3.29 -22.72 20.20
N PRO A 844 -4.10 -23.70 20.65
CA PRO A 844 -5.54 -23.64 20.87
C PRO A 844 -5.95 -22.98 22.21
N ASP A 845 -4.99 -22.67 23.09
CA ASP A 845 -5.24 -22.31 24.49
C ASP A 845 -6.09 -21.02 24.66
N ASP A 846 -5.95 -20.05 23.77
CA ASP A 846 -6.69 -18.78 23.84
C ASP A 846 -8.09 -18.83 23.20
N VAL A 847 -8.52 -19.95 22.62
CA VAL A 847 -9.92 -20.15 22.24
C VAL A 847 -10.47 -21.35 22.99
N ILE A 848 -11.12 -21.06 24.12
CA ILE A 848 -11.70 -22.07 24.98
C ILE A 848 -13.03 -22.52 24.38
N GLY A 849 -13.02 -23.69 23.75
CA GLY A 849 -14.21 -24.29 23.16
C GLY A 849 -15.28 -24.73 24.18
N PRO A 850 -16.47 -25.12 23.71
CA PRO A 850 -17.53 -25.68 24.56
C PRO A 850 -17.05 -26.88 25.41
N SER A 851 -17.46 -26.95 26.67
CA SER A 851 -16.78 -27.67 27.78
C SER A 851 -16.79 -29.23 27.83
N ASP A 852 -16.82 -29.98 26.71
CA ASP A 852 -16.52 -31.43 26.73
C ASP A 852 -15.83 -31.98 25.45
N ASP A 853 -15.20 -33.16 25.57
CA ASP A 853 -14.43 -33.90 24.53
C ASP A 853 -15.20 -34.20 23.22
N SER A 854 -16.45 -33.72 23.06
CA SER A 854 -17.29 -33.92 21.88
C SER A 854 -17.86 -32.63 21.26
N GLY A 855 -17.71 -31.48 21.92
CA GLY A 855 -18.24 -30.19 21.45
C GLY A 855 -17.27 -29.46 20.54
N LEU A 856 -17.62 -29.32 19.26
CA LEU A 856 -16.77 -28.65 18.27
C LEU A 856 -17.14 -27.17 18.12
N VAL A 857 -16.15 -26.29 17.94
CA VAL A 857 -16.38 -24.85 17.69
C VAL A 857 -17.34 -24.63 16.51
N ARG A 858 -17.27 -25.50 15.49
CA ARG A 858 -18.17 -25.49 14.33
C ARG A 858 -19.66 -25.62 14.67
N ASP A 859 -20.03 -26.14 15.83
CA ASP A 859 -21.44 -26.33 16.20
C ASP A 859 -22.01 -25.04 16.83
N ALA A 860 -21.15 -24.27 17.50
CA ALA A 860 -21.51 -22.99 18.11
C ALA A 860 -21.37 -21.80 17.13
N VAL A 861 -20.56 -21.95 16.08
CA VAL A 861 -20.16 -20.89 15.15
C VAL A 861 -20.43 -21.30 13.70
N LYS A 862 -21.21 -20.49 12.95
CA LYS A 862 -21.50 -20.73 11.52
C LYS A 862 -21.39 -19.45 10.68
N PRO A 863 -20.68 -19.46 9.54
CA PRO A 863 -19.79 -20.53 9.05
C PRO A 863 -18.65 -20.80 10.05
N ALA A 864 -17.86 -21.85 9.81
CA ALA A 864 -16.69 -22.09 10.66
C ALA A 864 -15.75 -20.86 10.61
N PRO A 865 -15.08 -20.53 11.74
CA PRO A 865 -14.07 -19.48 11.72
C PRO A 865 -13.00 -19.75 10.68
N VAL A 866 -12.46 -18.69 10.09
CA VAL A 866 -11.27 -18.77 9.23
C VAL A 866 -10.13 -19.44 10.02
N GLY A 867 -9.47 -20.42 9.41
CA GLY A 867 -8.37 -21.19 10.02
C GLY A 867 -8.79 -22.46 10.77
N TYR A 868 -10.09 -22.72 10.89
CA TYR A 868 -10.63 -23.93 11.53
C TYR A 868 -10.93 -25.03 10.50
N ASP A 869 -10.26 -26.18 10.56
CA ASP A 869 -10.52 -27.30 9.63
C ASP A 869 -11.72 -28.15 10.10
N ILE A 870 -12.61 -28.43 9.15
CA ILE A 870 -13.82 -29.21 9.35
C ILE A 870 -13.56 -30.71 9.15
N GLY A 871 -12.44 -31.12 8.55
CA GLY A 871 -12.05 -32.52 8.38
C GLY A 871 -13.04 -33.33 7.52
N THR A 872 -12.55 -34.05 6.51
CA THR A 872 -13.40 -34.91 5.67
C THR A 872 -13.69 -36.26 6.37
N GLY A 873 -14.42 -36.23 7.48
CA GLY A 873 -15.07 -37.43 8.04
C GLY A 873 -14.31 -38.24 9.10
N SER A 874 -13.18 -37.76 9.63
CA SER A 874 -12.60 -38.24 10.89
C SER A 874 -12.78 -37.16 11.95
N GLY A 875 -13.24 -37.52 13.15
CA GLY A 875 -13.66 -36.59 14.23
C GLY A 875 -12.56 -35.73 14.87
N ASP A 876 -11.51 -35.37 14.14
CA ASP A 876 -10.45 -34.45 14.56
C ASP A 876 -10.70 -33.10 13.88
N ALA A 877 -11.61 -32.31 14.45
CA ALA A 877 -11.74 -30.90 14.11
C ALA A 877 -10.68 -30.14 14.88
N ASP A 878 -9.80 -29.41 14.20
CA ASP A 878 -8.74 -28.70 14.88
C ASP A 878 -8.45 -27.35 14.23
N TRP A 879 -7.82 -26.48 15.01
CA TRP A 879 -7.22 -25.26 14.50
C TRP A 879 -5.99 -25.64 13.69
N VAL A 880 -6.03 -25.39 12.39
CA VAL A 880 -4.87 -25.60 11.50
C VAL A 880 -4.15 -24.29 11.27
N ASN A 881 -4.88 -23.17 11.32
CA ASN A 881 -4.29 -21.85 11.16
C ASN A 881 -4.73 -20.90 12.28
N GLN A 882 -3.83 -20.01 12.69
CA GLN A 882 -4.05 -19.01 13.74
C GLN A 882 -4.03 -17.60 13.15
N LEU A 883 -5.13 -16.87 13.29
CA LEU A 883 -5.15 -15.43 13.03
C LEU A 883 -4.57 -14.66 14.21
N LEU A 884 -3.71 -13.70 13.91
CA LEU A 884 -2.95 -12.93 14.89
C LEU A 884 -3.62 -11.58 15.16
N PRO A 885 -3.66 -11.12 16.42
CA PRO A 885 -4.18 -9.82 16.75
C PRO A 885 -3.25 -8.72 16.22
N ILE A 886 -3.81 -7.64 15.66
CA ILE A 886 -3.13 -6.38 15.30
C ILE A 886 -2.56 -5.60 16.50
N PHE A 887 -2.91 -5.98 17.74
CA PHE A 887 -2.36 -5.43 18.98
C PHE A 887 -1.99 -6.57 19.93
N GLY A 888 -1.04 -6.33 20.83
CA GLY A 888 -0.66 -7.33 21.83
C GLY A 888 0.45 -6.84 22.72
N ARG A 889 0.93 -7.73 23.59
CA ARG A 889 2.12 -7.47 24.41
C ARG A 889 3.43 -7.60 23.64
N LEU A 890 3.41 -8.39 22.56
CA LEU A 890 4.58 -8.65 21.73
C LEU A 890 4.56 -7.75 20.50
N SER A 891 5.74 -7.28 20.07
CA SER A 891 5.89 -6.62 18.77
C SER A 891 7.27 -6.84 18.19
N LYS A 892 7.41 -6.73 16.87
CA LYS A 892 8.68 -6.89 16.16
C LYS A 892 8.88 -5.83 15.08
N ALA A 893 10.10 -5.38 14.90
CA ALA A 893 10.52 -4.66 13.70
C ALA A 893 11.87 -5.20 13.23
N GLN A 894 12.12 -5.12 11.93
CA GLN A 894 13.32 -5.64 11.27
C GLN A 894 13.91 -4.57 10.38
N SER A 895 15.24 -4.50 10.33
CA SER A 895 15.93 -3.69 9.34
C SER A 895 16.06 -4.44 8.00
N LYS A 896 16.08 -3.69 6.90
CA LYS A 896 16.64 -4.12 5.63
C LYS A 896 18.09 -4.58 5.84
N TRP A 897 18.63 -5.29 4.86
CA TRP A 897 20.05 -5.61 4.85
C TRP A 897 20.91 -4.34 4.79
N ILE A 898 21.83 -4.23 5.75
CA ILE A 898 22.77 -3.14 5.91
C ILE A 898 24.11 -3.59 5.31
N PRO A 899 24.62 -2.89 4.28
CA PRO A 899 25.86 -3.27 3.62
C PRO A 899 27.10 -2.98 4.48
N LEU A 900 27.91 -4.00 4.73
CA LEU A 900 29.28 -3.84 5.24
C LEU A 900 30.26 -3.47 4.12
N GLY A 901 29.86 -3.72 2.87
CA GLY A 901 30.70 -3.50 1.69
C GLY A 901 31.89 -4.46 1.68
N GLY A 902 33.07 -3.96 1.32
CA GLY A 902 34.33 -4.69 1.23
C GLY A 902 35.18 -4.67 2.50
N ALA A 903 34.58 -4.40 3.66
CA ALA A 903 35.29 -4.25 4.93
C ALA A 903 36.23 -5.44 5.23
N SER A 904 35.81 -6.68 5.01
CA SER A 904 36.61 -7.89 5.30
C SER A 904 37.78 -8.15 4.32
N ILE A 905 37.99 -7.27 3.34
CA ILE A 905 39.01 -7.47 2.30
C ILE A 905 40.34 -6.90 2.78
N ASN A 906 41.28 -7.81 3.08
CA ASN A 906 42.62 -7.46 3.57
C ASN A 906 43.44 -6.70 2.50
N PRO A 907 43.99 -5.50 2.81
CA PRO A 907 44.78 -4.71 1.86
C PRO A 907 46.15 -5.32 1.50
N ASP A 908 46.73 -6.15 2.38
CA ASP A 908 48.11 -6.65 2.30
C ASP A 908 48.23 -8.09 1.78
N ASP A 909 47.36 -9.01 2.22
CA ASP A 909 47.27 -10.37 1.65
C ASP A 909 45.84 -10.67 1.22
N PRO A 910 45.56 -10.60 -0.09
CA PRO A 910 44.21 -10.75 -0.58
C PRO A 910 43.75 -12.22 -0.58
N ASN A 911 44.60 -13.18 -0.12
CA ASN A 911 44.23 -14.57 0.16
C ASN A 911 43.99 -14.84 1.66
N ASP A 912 44.16 -13.85 2.53
CA ASP A 912 43.97 -13.93 3.97
C ASP A 912 43.02 -12.80 4.43
N PRO A 913 41.71 -12.87 4.08
CA PRO A 913 40.75 -11.84 4.44
C PRO A 913 40.62 -11.70 5.96
N ASP A 914 40.54 -10.45 6.43
CA ASP A 914 40.40 -10.17 7.85
C ASP A 914 38.91 -10.25 8.26
N PRO A 915 38.59 -10.99 9.34
CA PRO A 915 37.21 -11.11 9.79
C PRO A 915 36.72 -9.80 10.42
N ILE A 916 35.46 -9.46 10.11
CA ILE A 916 34.77 -8.29 10.68
C ILE A 916 34.47 -8.55 12.15
N GLN A 917 34.92 -7.64 13.01
CA GLN A 917 34.68 -7.69 14.45
C GLN A 917 33.63 -6.65 14.85
N PHE A 918 32.46 -7.09 15.30
CA PHE A 918 31.43 -6.21 15.82
C PHE A 918 31.73 -5.86 17.28
N LEU A 919 31.53 -4.59 17.64
CA LEU A 919 31.88 -4.05 18.98
C LEU A 919 30.63 -3.65 19.78
N PHE A 920 29.46 -4.15 19.43
CA PHE A 920 28.19 -3.80 20.07
C PHE A 920 28.01 -4.53 21.41
N GLU A 921 27.67 -3.78 22.46
CA GLU A 921 27.43 -4.24 23.82
C GLU A 921 26.14 -3.61 24.41
N GLY A 922 25.77 -3.99 25.64
CA GLY A 922 24.63 -3.43 26.38
C GLY A 922 23.41 -4.37 26.41
N THR A 923 23.52 -5.51 25.74
CA THR A 923 22.57 -6.62 25.77
C THR A 923 23.24 -7.86 26.33
N ASP A 924 22.51 -8.68 27.08
CA ASP A 924 23.00 -9.99 27.53
C ASP A 924 23.25 -10.89 26.29
N PRO A 925 24.49 -11.34 26.01
CA PRO A 925 24.78 -12.15 24.82
C PRO A 925 23.98 -13.46 24.73
N ALA A 926 23.59 -14.04 25.87
CA ALA A 926 22.87 -15.31 25.91
C ALA A 926 21.39 -15.17 25.54
N THR A 927 20.80 -14.00 25.80
CA THR A 927 19.36 -13.76 25.62
C THR A 927 19.03 -12.67 24.61
N GLY A 928 19.97 -11.75 24.35
CA GLY A 928 19.85 -10.56 23.50
C GLY A 928 19.07 -9.42 24.15
N LEU A 929 18.69 -9.57 25.42
CA LEU A 929 17.89 -8.59 26.15
C LEU A 929 18.73 -7.40 26.58
N VAL A 930 18.19 -6.19 26.45
CA VAL A 930 18.77 -4.97 27.01
C VAL A 930 18.96 -5.13 28.52
N GLU A 931 20.18 -4.90 29.01
CA GLU A 931 20.49 -5.01 30.44
C GLU A 931 19.94 -3.81 31.22
N SER A 932 19.22 -4.07 32.30
CA SER A 932 18.66 -3.05 33.18
C SER A 932 18.65 -3.51 34.64
N THR A 933 18.80 -2.54 35.56
CA THR A 933 18.73 -2.74 37.01
C THR A 933 17.89 -1.62 37.63
N GLU A 934 16.95 -1.98 38.50
CA GLU A 934 16.05 -1.03 39.18
C GLU A 934 15.29 -0.11 38.20
N GLU A 935 14.69 -0.70 37.15
CA GLU A 935 13.98 -0.01 36.06
C GLU A 935 14.81 0.97 35.20
N VAL A 936 16.15 0.88 35.25
CA VAL A 936 17.07 1.76 34.50
C VAL A 936 18.03 0.94 33.66
N VAL A 937 18.22 1.31 32.39
CA VAL A 937 19.22 0.69 31.50
C VAL A 937 20.62 0.83 32.10
N GLU A 938 21.37 -0.27 32.12
CA GLU A 938 22.72 -0.28 32.69
C GLU A 938 23.71 0.50 31.82
N ASN A 939 24.59 1.28 32.46
CA ASN A 939 25.71 1.88 31.74
C ASN A 939 26.76 0.82 31.46
N LEU A 940 27.29 0.83 30.23
CA LEU A 940 28.49 0.07 29.91
C LEU A 940 29.69 0.53 30.75
N PRO A 941 30.76 -0.28 30.85
CA PRO A 941 32.00 0.16 31.49
C PRO A 941 32.56 1.44 30.85
N ALA A 942 33.08 2.36 31.66
CA ALA A 942 33.68 3.59 31.15
C ALA A 942 34.91 3.26 30.28
N ILE A 943 34.95 3.77 29.05
CA ILE A 943 36.09 3.65 28.13
C ILE A 943 37.25 4.57 28.54
N LEU A 944 36.94 5.65 29.25
CA LEU A 944 37.91 6.51 29.91
C LEU A 944 37.63 6.55 31.42
N ALA A 945 38.60 6.08 32.20
CA ALA A 945 38.48 5.96 33.65
C ALA A 945 38.37 7.32 34.35
N PRO A 946 37.76 7.40 35.54
CA PRO A 946 37.50 8.67 36.22
C PRO A 946 38.77 9.48 36.51
N ALA A 947 38.90 10.62 35.83
CA ALA A 947 39.94 11.62 36.05
C ALA A 947 39.31 12.94 36.57
N ALA A 948 40.01 13.67 37.45
CA ALA A 948 39.49 14.94 37.97
C ALA A 948 39.71 16.06 36.96
N ALA A 949 38.67 16.82 36.59
CA ALA A 949 38.80 18.06 35.82
C ALA A 949 39.72 19.03 36.58
N VAL A 950 40.82 19.49 35.96
CA VAL A 950 41.85 20.28 36.65
C VAL A 950 41.63 21.77 36.41
N GLU A 951 41.53 22.58 37.48
CA GLU A 951 41.40 24.06 37.36
C GLU A 951 42.69 24.79 36.88
N SER A 952 43.76 24.07 36.52
CA SER A 952 45.03 24.67 36.03
C SER A 952 45.87 23.71 35.17
N GLU A 953 46.38 24.21 34.02
CA GLU A 953 47.28 23.55 33.04
C GLU A 953 47.49 22.03 33.22
N GLY A 954 46.52 21.23 32.76
CA GLY A 954 46.57 19.77 32.70
C GLY A 954 45.26 19.19 32.15
N LEU A 955 45.31 17.98 31.57
CA LEU A 955 44.12 17.24 31.12
C LEU A 955 43.59 16.37 32.28
N PRO A 956 42.26 16.17 32.41
CA PRO A 956 41.19 16.73 31.59
C PRO A 956 40.95 18.24 31.81
N ASP A 957 40.67 18.97 30.72
CA ASP A 957 40.42 20.42 30.68
C ASP A 957 39.15 20.77 29.89
N ILE A 958 38.53 21.92 30.20
CA ILE A 958 37.35 22.42 29.47
C ILE A 958 37.81 23.46 28.45
N GLY A 959 37.48 23.23 27.19
CA GLY A 959 37.76 24.13 26.08
C GLY A 959 37.16 25.52 26.30
N ALA A 960 37.71 26.50 25.59
CA ALA A 960 37.30 27.91 25.73
C ALA A 960 35.83 28.18 25.35
N ASP A 961 35.18 27.24 24.67
CA ASP A 961 33.75 27.27 24.34
C ASP A 961 32.84 26.83 25.50
N GLY A 962 33.42 26.32 26.59
CA GLY A 962 32.69 25.80 27.75
C GLY A 962 32.01 24.45 27.52
N ARG A 963 32.10 23.87 26.31
CA ARG A 963 31.30 22.70 25.86
C ARG A 963 32.15 21.57 25.30
N THR A 964 33.43 21.80 25.08
CA THR A 964 34.37 20.80 24.64
C THR A 964 35.21 20.32 25.82
N MET A 965 35.22 19.01 26.07
CA MET A 965 36.09 18.36 27.03
C MET A 965 37.36 17.88 26.32
N LEU A 966 38.52 18.27 26.84
CA LEU A 966 39.84 17.87 26.35
C LEU A 966 40.41 16.77 27.25
N LEU A 967 40.79 15.65 26.67
CA LEU A 967 41.19 14.41 27.36
C LEU A 967 42.54 13.93 26.84
N ASP A 968 43.34 13.29 27.70
CA ASP A 968 44.58 12.62 27.27
C ASP A 968 44.21 11.29 26.62
N ALA A 969 44.46 11.17 25.31
CA ALA A 969 44.13 9.96 24.58
C ALA A 969 45.00 8.75 24.97
N ALA A 970 46.07 8.95 25.74
CA ALA A 970 46.85 7.84 26.31
C ALA A 970 46.07 7.06 27.38
N GLU A 971 44.97 7.60 27.89
CA GLU A 971 44.11 6.96 28.88
C GLU A 971 43.10 5.97 28.27
N LEU A 972 42.94 5.95 26.94
CA LEU A 972 42.17 4.90 26.25
C LEU A 972 42.83 3.54 26.48
N ALA A 973 42.02 2.52 26.74
CA ALA A 973 42.55 1.20 27.04
C ALA A 973 43.26 0.59 25.80
N LEU A 974 44.22 -0.30 26.05
CA LEU A 974 44.86 -1.08 24.98
C LEU A 974 43.78 -1.91 24.27
N GLY A 975 43.62 -1.73 22.96
CA GLY A 975 42.53 -2.30 22.16
C GLY A 975 41.52 -1.28 21.62
N ASP A 976 41.48 -0.06 22.16
CA ASP A 976 40.58 1.03 21.75
C ASP A 976 41.21 2.00 20.73
N GLU A 977 42.29 1.57 20.05
CA GLU A 977 43.02 2.43 19.13
C GLU A 977 42.14 2.91 17.96
N VAL A 978 41.11 2.14 17.62
CA VAL A 978 40.12 2.46 16.59
C VAL A 978 39.36 3.75 16.88
N TYR A 979 39.12 4.10 18.14
CA TYR A 979 38.44 5.35 18.51
C TYR A 979 39.32 6.59 18.33
N ARG A 980 40.65 6.43 18.37
CA ARG A 980 41.59 7.50 18.02
C ARG A 980 41.68 7.68 16.50
N ARG A 981 41.63 6.56 15.78
CA ARG A 981 41.67 6.53 14.31
C ARG A 981 40.39 7.12 13.71
N ASN A 982 39.24 6.78 14.29
CA ASN A 982 37.94 7.32 13.93
C ASN A 982 37.22 7.92 15.15
N PRO A 983 37.48 9.20 15.50
CA PRO A 983 36.82 9.86 16.61
C PRO A 983 35.30 9.98 16.46
N ASN A 984 34.75 9.89 15.25
CA ASN A 984 33.29 9.97 15.03
C ASN A 984 32.52 8.85 15.75
N LEU A 985 33.20 7.75 16.10
CA LEU A 985 32.63 6.69 16.91
C LEU A 985 32.18 7.16 18.31
N PHE A 986 32.75 8.25 18.85
CA PHE A 986 32.33 8.82 20.15
C PHE A 986 31.00 9.57 20.13
N ARG A 987 30.37 9.83 18.98
CA ARG A 987 29.07 10.53 18.95
C ARG A 987 28.03 9.78 19.80
N LEU A 988 27.11 10.47 20.45
CA LEU A 988 26.11 9.90 21.38
C LEU A 988 26.65 9.12 22.58
N PHE A 989 27.98 8.97 22.75
CA PHE A 989 28.55 8.47 23.99
C PHE A 989 28.21 9.44 25.11
N ARG A 990 28.08 8.90 26.32
CA ARG A 990 27.76 9.68 27.51
C ARG A 990 29.05 10.19 28.13
N LEU A 991 29.20 11.51 28.14
CA LEU A 991 30.19 12.20 28.95
C LEU A 991 29.56 12.56 30.29
N ARG A 992 30.08 11.98 31.38
CA ARG A 992 29.70 12.35 32.74
C ARG A 992 30.74 13.30 33.32
N VAL A 993 30.29 14.44 33.84
CA VAL A 993 31.13 15.38 34.59
C VAL A 993 30.52 15.61 35.97
N GLY A 994 31.14 15.04 37.01
CA GLY A 994 30.60 15.06 38.36
C GLY A 994 29.34 14.20 38.47
N SER A 995 28.17 14.84 38.47
CA SER A 995 26.86 14.16 38.52
C SER A 995 25.96 14.49 37.32
N GLU A 996 26.50 15.19 36.32
CA GLU A 996 25.76 15.61 35.13
C GLU A 996 26.21 14.77 33.93
N ASP A 997 25.23 14.27 33.17
CA ASP A 997 25.43 13.48 31.96
C ASP A 997 25.13 14.34 30.73
N HIS A 998 25.99 14.21 29.73
CA HIS A 998 25.90 14.93 28.47
C HIS A 998 26.15 13.99 27.30
N ASP A 999 25.37 14.13 26.22
CA ASP A 999 25.62 13.37 24.99
C ASP A 999 26.68 14.07 24.14
N VAL A 1000 27.69 13.32 23.71
CA VAL A 1000 28.73 13.79 22.81
C VAL A 1000 28.13 14.01 21.42
N THR A 1001 28.29 15.20 20.85
CA THR A 1001 27.81 15.55 19.50
C THR A 1001 28.90 15.51 18.43
N ALA A 1002 30.15 15.72 18.83
CA ALA A 1002 31.29 15.70 17.94
C ALA A 1002 32.55 15.31 18.71
N ALA A 1003 33.51 14.72 18.02
CA ALA A 1003 34.78 14.35 18.58
C ALA A 1003 35.90 14.51 17.56
N SER A 1004 37.10 14.82 18.03
CA SER A 1004 38.31 14.91 17.21
C SER A 1004 39.55 14.51 17.99
N TYR A 1005 40.60 14.07 17.29
CA TYR A 1005 41.84 13.62 17.90
C TYR A 1005 43.03 14.36 17.27
N ASP A 1006 43.88 14.96 18.12
CA ASP A 1006 45.15 15.56 17.72
C ASP A 1006 46.29 14.59 18.06
N GLU A 1007 46.85 13.95 17.03
CA GLU A 1007 47.94 12.99 17.17
C GLU A 1007 49.24 13.62 17.70
N GLN A 1008 49.52 14.89 17.39
CA GLN A 1008 50.76 15.55 17.81
C GLN A 1008 50.74 15.91 19.29
N ALA A 1009 49.58 16.33 19.78
CA ALA A 1009 49.36 16.65 21.19
C ALA A 1009 48.90 15.44 22.02
N ASN A 1010 48.47 14.34 21.36
CA ASN A 1010 47.80 13.19 21.97
C ASN A 1010 46.54 13.59 22.75
N VAL A 1011 45.74 14.52 22.19
CA VAL A 1011 44.55 15.08 22.85
C VAL A 1011 43.29 14.66 22.12
N LEU A 1012 42.34 14.07 22.84
CA LEU A 1012 40.97 13.80 22.38
C LEU A 1012 40.06 14.97 22.81
N SER A 1013 39.32 15.53 21.87
CA SER A 1013 38.34 16.60 22.13
C SER A 1013 36.94 16.05 21.94
N LEU A 1014 36.07 16.17 22.95
CA LEU A 1014 34.66 15.74 22.91
C LEU A 1014 33.74 16.95 23.13
N THR A 1015 32.95 17.31 22.12
CA THR A 1015 32.00 18.42 22.20
C THR A 1015 30.60 17.90 22.50
N VAL A 1016 29.92 18.43 23.51
CA VAL A 1016 28.59 17.95 23.95
C VAL A 1016 27.42 18.84 23.54
N SER A 1017 26.22 18.27 23.54
CA SER A 1017 24.94 18.98 23.40
C SER A 1017 24.59 19.79 24.68
N GLY A 1018 23.68 20.76 24.56
CA GLY A 1018 23.12 21.46 25.72
C GLY A 1018 23.97 22.59 26.31
N SER A 1019 24.04 22.65 27.65
CA SER A 1019 24.68 23.72 28.44
C SER A 1019 26.19 23.54 28.60
N ASP A 1020 26.86 24.56 29.13
CA ASP A 1020 28.28 24.50 29.49
C ASP A 1020 28.56 23.36 30.48
N LEU A 1021 29.72 22.72 30.33
CA LEU A 1021 30.20 21.65 31.18
C LEU A 1021 30.50 22.17 32.59
N PRO A 1022 30.23 21.38 33.65
CA PRO A 1022 30.60 21.73 35.02
C PRO A 1022 32.10 21.96 35.17
N THR A 1023 32.51 23.05 35.83
CA THR A 1023 33.94 23.39 36.02
C THR A 1023 34.67 22.53 37.06
N SER A 1024 33.98 21.57 37.68
CA SER A 1024 34.54 20.66 38.68
C SER A 1024 33.78 19.34 38.68
N GLY A 1025 34.50 18.22 38.79
CA GLY A 1025 33.90 16.89 38.82
C GLY A 1025 34.90 15.82 38.37
N GLN A 1026 34.55 14.55 38.58
CA GLN A 1026 35.20 13.45 37.86
C GLN A 1026 34.63 13.39 36.45
N VAL A 1027 35.51 13.18 35.48
CA VAL A 1027 35.17 13.05 34.07
C VAL A 1027 35.26 11.57 33.70
N GLU A 1028 34.18 11.04 33.15
CA GLU A 1028 34.06 9.66 32.69
C GLU A 1028 33.36 9.65 31.33
N VAL A 1029 33.74 8.72 30.46
CA VAL A 1029 33.10 8.53 29.15
C VAL A 1029 32.59 7.10 29.06
N PHE A 1030 31.29 6.95 28.80
CA PHE A 1030 30.61 5.66 28.70
C PHE A 1030 30.18 5.43 27.25
N PRO A 1031 30.54 4.27 26.65
CA PRO A 1031 29.97 3.86 25.37
C PRO A 1031 28.45 3.79 25.43
N ARG A 1032 27.80 4.17 24.34
CA ARG A 1032 26.34 4.12 24.21
C ARG A 1032 25.98 3.74 22.77
N TYR A 1033 25.58 2.48 22.59
CA TYR A 1033 25.24 1.92 21.28
C TYR A 1033 23.75 1.99 20.97
N PHE A 1034 22.91 2.21 21.99
CA PHE A 1034 21.50 2.50 21.84
C PHE A 1034 21.04 3.33 23.04
N ALA A 1035 19.84 3.89 22.94
CA ALA A 1035 19.14 4.49 24.06
C ALA A 1035 17.73 3.94 24.13
N VAL A 1036 17.25 3.75 25.36
CA VAL A 1036 15.85 3.41 25.64
C VAL A 1036 15.20 4.60 26.32
N SER A 1037 13.99 4.95 25.91
CA SER A 1037 13.14 5.87 26.67
C SER A 1037 11.77 5.26 26.92
N THR A 1038 11.18 5.51 28.09
CA THR A 1038 9.81 5.08 28.39
C THR A 1038 9.02 6.26 28.94
N ASN A 1039 7.86 6.55 28.34
CA ASN A 1039 7.00 7.67 28.73
C ASN A 1039 7.74 9.02 28.80
N GLY A 1040 8.73 9.23 27.91
CA GLY A 1040 9.56 10.44 27.84
C GLY A 1040 10.67 10.54 28.89
N VAL A 1041 10.92 9.48 29.66
CA VAL A 1041 12.04 9.39 30.60
C VAL A 1041 13.17 8.60 29.95
N ALA A 1042 14.35 9.22 29.84
CA ALA A 1042 15.55 8.59 29.28
C ALA A 1042 16.08 7.47 30.18
N ASP A 1043 16.61 6.42 29.55
CA ASP A 1043 17.10 5.17 30.14
C ASP A 1043 16.09 4.42 31.02
N ALA A 1044 14.81 4.80 30.98
CA ALA A 1044 13.78 4.12 31.74
C ALA A 1044 13.37 2.82 31.02
N MET A 1045 13.49 1.70 31.73
CA MET A 1045 13.15 0.37 31.25
C MET A 1045 12.31 -0.34 32.32
N PRO A 1046 10.97 -0.39 32.20
CA PRO A 1046 10.11 -1.01 33.21
C PRO A 1046 10.47 -2.48 33.47
N ASP A 1047 10.42 -2.93 34.73
CA ASP A 1047 10.69 -4.33 35.12
C ASP A 1047 9.72 -5.33 34.46
N SER A 1048 8.54 -4.86 34.06
CA SER A 1048 7.55 -5.66 33.33
C SER A 1048 7.85 -5.77 31.84
N SER A 1049 8.77 -4.98 31.28
CA SER A 1049 9.03 -4.91 29.85
C SER A 1049 10.39 -5.48 29.49
N THR A 1050 10.54 -5.98 28.27
CA THR A 1050 11.81 -6.41 27.70
C THR A 1050 11.97 -5.90 26.27
N VAL A 1051 13.21 -5.59 25.90
CA VAL A 1051 13.61 -5.31 24.52
C VAL A 1051 14.73 -6.28 24.17
N LEU A 1052 14.52 -7.05 23.10
CA LEU A 1052 15.44 -8.00 22.52
C LEU A 1052 16.03 -7.41 21.24
N VAL A 1053 17.35 -7.41 21.13
CA VAL A 1053 18.05 -7.12 19.88
C VAL A 1053 18.64 -8.42 19.34
N SER A 1054 18.45 -8.71 18.06
CA SER A 1054 18.99 -9.92 17.44
C SER A 1054 19.49 -9.65 16.03
N PHE A 1055 20.40 -10.48 15.53
CA PHE A 1055 21.19 -10.20 14.34
C PHE A 1055 21.27 -11.38 13.37
N GLN A 1056 21.41 -11.04 12.09
CA GLN A 1056 21.74 -11.97 11.01
C GLN A 1056 22.82 -11.34 10.12
N ALA A 1057 23.57 -12.18 9.42
CA ALA A 1057 24.53 -11.75 8.40
C ALA A 1057 24.48 -12.67 7.18
N THR A 1058 24.87 -12.13 6.03
CA THR A 1058 25.00 -12.90 4.80
C THR A 1058 26.07 -12.31 3.87
N GLY A 1059 26.51 -13.11 2.90
CA GLY A 1059 27.35 -12.68 1.80
C GLY A 1059 26.57 -12.01 0.68
N ALA A 1060 27.28 -11.65 -0.40
CA ALA A 1060 26.65 -11.16 -1.62
C ALA A 1060 26.41 -12.30 -2.62
N ASN A 1061 25.29 -12.25 -3.32
CA ASN A 1061 25.01 -13.11 -4.47
C ASN A 1061 25.79 -12.64 -5.71
N SER A 1062 25.58 -13.27 -6.87
CA SER A 1062 26.29 -12.93 -8.11
C SER A 1062 26.00 -11.52 -8.66
N LEU A 1063 24.89 -10.90 -8.23
CA LEU A 1063 24.51 -9.54 -8.62
C LEU A 1063 25.08 -8.50 -7.64
N GLY A 1064 25.63 -8.92 -6.51
CA GLY A 1064 26.09 -8.02 -5.45
C GLY A 1064 25.03 -7.72 -4.39
N ASP A 1065 23.85 -8.34 -4.45
CA ASP A 1065 22.77 -8.18 -3.47
C ASP A 1065 22.90 -9.21 -2.32
N PRO A 1066 22.20 -9.04 -1.19
CA PRO A 1066 22.22 -10.01 -0.10
C PRO A 1066 21.84 -11.43 -0.57
N ASP A 1067 22.62 -12.43 -0.18
CA ASP A 1067 22.30 -13.83 -0.46
C ASP A 1067 21.35 -14.41 0.62
N GLU A 1068 20.05 -14.31 0.37
CA GLU A 1068 19.00 -14.84 1.27
C GLU A 1068 19.07 -16.38 1.44
N SER A 1069 19.82 -17.09 0.57
CA SER A 1069 20.00 -18.54 0.69
C SER A 1069 21.14 -18.97 1.62
N ALA A 1070 22.01 -18.02 2.00
CA ALA A 1070 23.24 -18.25 2.77
C ALA A 1070 23.27 -17.50 4.12
N ILE A 1071 22.09 -17.19 4.67
CA ILE A 1071 21.95 -16.44 5.94
C ILE A 1071 22.55 -17.21 7.12
N PHE A 1072 23.35 -16.51 7.93
CA PHE A 1072 23.84 -16.99 9.22
C PHE A 1072 23.10 -16.27 10.37
N PRO A 1073 22.69 -16.98 11.45
CA PRO A 1073 22.92 -18.41 11.71
C PRO A 1073 21.99 -19.37 10.96
N GLY A 1074 20.96 -18.88 10.29
CA GLY A 1074 20.06 -19.63 9.43
C GLY A 1074 18.92 -18.74 8.92
N THR A 1075 18.13 -19.22 7.97
CA THR A 1075 17.09 -18.41 7.31
C THR A 1075 16.00 -17.92 8.26
N SER A 1076 15.61 -18.75 9.25
CA SER A 1076 14.63 -18.41 10.30
C SER A 1076 15.26 -18.20 11.68
N ALA A 1077 16.59 -18.32 11.79
CA ALA A 1077 17.31 -18.25 13.06
C ALA A 1077 18.03 -16.91 13.21
N TRP A 1078 17.98 -16.33 14.40
CA TRP A 1078 18.63 -15.06 14.74
C TRP A 1078 19.66 -15.26 15.85
N SER A 1079 20.78 -14.55 15.77
CA SER A 1079 21.78 -14.53 16.84
C SER A 1079 21.43 -13.47 17.87
N THR A 1080 21.40 -13.83 19.15
CA THR A 1080 21.24 -12.89 20.27
C THR A 1080 22.55 -12.18 20.64
N ASP A 1081 23.68 -12.75 20.21
CA ASP A 1081 25.02 -12.21 20.38
C ASP A 1081 25.59 -11.83 19.00
N ILE A 1082 25.81 -10.55 18.76
CA ILE A 1082 26.45 -10.07 17.53
C ILE A 1082 27.91 -10.53 17.43
N GLY A 1083 28.59 -10.78 18.56
CA GLY A 1083 29.94 -11.34 18.59
C GLY A 1083 30.01 -12.76 18.01
N ALA A 1084 28.89 -13.49 18.01
CA ALA A 1084 28.80 -14.78 17.32
C ALA A 1084 28.96 -14.63 15.79
N LEU A 1085 28.57 -13.49 15.21
CA LEU A 1085 28.81 -13.19 13.80
C LEU A 1085 30.31 -13.01 13.53
N SER A 1086 31.05 -12.38 14.44
CA SER A 1086 32.50 -12.21 14.33
C SER A 1086 33.28 -13.53 14.38
N GLY A 1087 32.76 -14.53 15.07
CA GLY A 1087 33.31 -15.89 15.11
C GLY A 1087 32.72 -16.86 14.07
N ALA A 1088 31.82 -16.39 13.20
CA ALA A 1088 31.05 -17.26 12.32
C ALA A 1088 31.91 -17.91 11.21
N PRO A 1089 31.66 -19.17 10.86
CA PRO A 1089 32.21 -19.76 9.64
C PRO A 1089 31.76 -18.95 8.41
N GLY A 1090 32.70 -18.43 7.63
CA GLY A 1090 32.38 -17.59 6.46
C GLY A 1090 32.22 -16.09 6.78
N ASN A 1091 32.58 -15.63 7.98
CA ASN A 1091 32.57 -14.20 8.31
C ASN A 1091 33.32 -13.33 7.28
N THR A 1092 34.40 -13.85 6.70
CA THR A 1092 35.19 -13.19 5.66
C THR A 1092 34.42 -12.95 4.35
N ASP A 1093 33.31 -13.65 4.17
CA ASP A 1093 32.40 -13.54 3.02
C ASP A 1093 31.20 -12.64 3.35
N PHE A 1094 31.00 -12.23 4.61
CA PHE A 1094 29.91 -11.33 4.96
C PHE A 1094 30.05 -9.98 4.26
N ARG A 1095 28.96 -9.56 3.62
CA ARG A 1095 28.83 -8.27 2.94
C ARG A 1095 27.64 -7.49 3.48
N PHE A 1096 26.75 -8.15 4.23
CA PHE A 1096 25.56 -7.55 4.79
C PHE A 1096 25.31 -8.10 6.19
N PHE A 1097 24.71 -7.28 7.04
CA PHE A 1097 24.06 -7.71 8.27
C PHE A 1097 22.68 -7.05 8.38
N ARG A 1098 21.82 -7.56 9.25
CA ARG A 1098 20.57 -6.89 9.63
C ARG A 1098 20.27 -7.16 11.09
N PHE A 1099 19.41 -6.33 11.67
CA PHE A 1099 18.95 -6.50 13.04
C PHE A 1099 17.42 -6.61 13.11
N GLN A 1100 16.96 -7.24 14.17
CA GLN A 1100 15.56 -7.30 14.56
C GLN A 1100 15.41 -6.83 16.00
N LEU A 1101 14.43 -5.98 16.23
CA LEU A 1101 13.99 -5.56 17.56
C LEU A 1101 12.72 -6.32 17.89
N SER A 1102 12.70 -7.00 19.04
CA SER A 1102 11.48 -7.62 19.56
C SER A 1102 11.17 -7.08 20.94
N PHE A 1103 9.89 -6.84 21.21
CA PHE A 1103 9.41 -6.26 22.45
C PHE A 1103 8.48 -7.25 23.14
N ASP A 1104 8.56 -7.33 24.47
CA ASP A 1104 7.49 -7.85 25.32
C ASP A 1104 7.23 -6.81 26.41
N ILE A 1105 6.13 -6.06 26.30
CA ILE A 1105 5.84 -4.97 27.26
C ILE A 1105 5.32 -5.48 28.61
N LEU A 1106 5.02 -6.79 28.72
CA LEU A 1106 4.51 -7.47 29.92
C LEU A 1106 5.13 -8.88 30.09
N ALA A 1107 6.45 -8.94 30.15
CA ALA A 1107 7.23 -10.15 30.39
C ALA A 1107 6.96 -10.78 31.77
N ASP A 1108 6.41 -10.01 32.71
CA ASP A 1108 5.93 -10.49 34.01
C ASP A 1108 4.58 -11.22 33.93
N ASN A 1109 3.95 -11.25 32.75
CA ASN A 1109 2.62 -11.79 32.47
C ASN A 1109 1.48 -11.07 33.22
N SER A 1110 1.66 -9.78 33.54
CA SER A 1110 0.55 -8.94 33.99
C SER A 1110 -0.44 -8.64 32.86
N ASP A 1111 -1.62 -8.14 33.21
CA ASP A 1111 -2.69 -7.86 32.24
C ASP A 1111 -2.40 -6.60 31.41
N LEU A 1112 -2.65 -6.71 30.11
CA LEU A 1112 -2.50 -5.60 29.17
C LEU A 1112 -3.53 -4.50 29.46
N SER A 1113 -3.06 -3.26 29.55
CA SER A 1113 -3.90 -2.06 29.72
C SER A 1113 -3.48 -0.94 28.77
N PHE A 1114 -4.35 0.05 28.55
CA PHE A 1114 -4.01 1.22 27.73
C PHE A 1114 -2.90 2.11 28.33
N ASN A 1115 -2.58 1.94 29.62
CA ASN A 1115 -1.47 2.65 30.29
C ASN A 1115 -0.19 1.81 30.39
N THR A 1116 -0.16 0.64 29.74
CA THR A 1116 1.01 -0.24 29.76
C THR A 1116 2.20 0.55 29.21
N PRO A 1117 3.29 0.69 29.99
CA PRO A 1117 4.48 1.38 29.53
C PRO A 1117 5.02 0.76 28.23
N ARG A 1118 5.43 1.60 27.29
CA ARG A 1118 5.99 1.17 26.01
C ARG A 1118 7.41 1.73 25.87
N PRO A 1119 8.45 0.91 26.06
CA PRO A 1119 9.82 1.35 25.83
C PRO A 1119 10.05 1.67 24.36
N VAL A 1120 10.85 2.69 24.10
CA VAL A 1120 11.23 3.17 22.77
C VAL A 1120 12.73 3.00 22.64
N ILE A 1121 13.19 2.40 21.54
CA ILE A 1121 14.60 2.46 21.15
C ILE A 1121 14.78 3.76 20.36
N ASP A 1122 15.46 4.75 20.95
CA ASP A 1122 15.58 6.10 20.37
C ASP A 1122 16.58 6.14 19.21
N PHE A 1123 17.63 5.31 19.27
CA PHE A 1123 18.61 5.12 18.21
C PHE A 1123 19.33 3.77 18.37
N LEU A 1124 19.97 3.29 17.30
CA LEU A 1124 20.83 2.12 17.31
C LEU A 1124 22.13 2.39 16.54
N ARG A 1125 23.28 2.03 17.13
CA ARG A 1125 24.62 2.10 16.55
C ARG A 1125 25.28 0.74 16.59
N ILE A 1126 25.80 0.28 15.47
CA ILE A 1126 26.51 -1.00 15.36
C ILE A 1126 27.92 -0.72 14.84
N PRO A 1127 28.89 -0.53 15.75
CA PRO A 1127 30.30 -0.37 15.38
C PRO A 1127 30.91 -1.70 14.94
N PHE A 1128 31.79 -1.63 13.95
CA PHE A 1128 32.56 -2.77 13.47
C PHE A 1128 33.99 -2.37 13.10
N ARG A 1129 34.92 -3.28 13.36
CA ARG A 1129 36.35 -3.19 13.05
C ARG A 1129 36.68 -4.10 11.88
N PHE A 1130 37.57 -3.63 11.02
CA PHE A 1130 37.98 -4.29 9.78
C PHE A 1130 39.41 -3.93 9.35
#